data_AF-D7BRZ3-F1
#
_entry.id   AF-D7BRZ3-F1
#
_cell.length_a   1.000
_cell.length_b   1.000
_cell.length_c   1.000
_cell.angle_alpha   90.00
_cell.angle_beta   90.00
_cell.angle_gamma   90.00
#
_symmetry.space_group_name_H-M   'P 1'
#
loop_
_entity.id
_entity.type
_entity.pdbx_description
1 polymer ?
#
loop_
_entity_poly.entity_id
_entity_poly.type
_entity_poly.pdbx_seq_one_letter_code
_entity_poly.pdbx_strand_id
1 'polypeptide(L)'
;MGRFHKLPHTTAKAGLEALGARVSGSVSDRTDLVFAAHDVPGRKIGAASTRGIPIYDEKALRAVLKGAAKPSAGDESATDGAGTGTFADHASLTSAADPAALLAVLQGADWSAFAAERDLPPLRARLLKLERTHGVTEAHRFATDRIRGLGDTRLQHPYGHSTEITSFDFSPCGRYLATGSWVGDDYHRGGALQIWEVASGRCVNTLQRIEGGVGWPDYDDTIQWSADSTRIGLAYNTNQVGVFDPFDTRTTNTYPLACASVTDGASRPPTWALAPDGRRAFVSTGSPCALKGCVVPLEAGRLFWLPHYAPPSHPYLLPETLPEEFRHEEDELWLDDGVGWSRDGTRLYAYDARHKRDLVIDLATRQVGWAAEEDGHESAVERGGAGGVRVSVDSTRVTFRRPDTGGELSGFTFLREPPGPRLLEDDYVLEQHNVNFALDDHTWCAAFEEGVVIAPPDRREDLDAVLTWSVDRRFGWPVRWGGLDVVPDVRTAAERLGEDGLGYFVREYVERMEPTEAQGDGAWPPPNTATLDDLFTAVKDAVSELGSNWNFAVNEYLTDAARLRARRGEPEGAAQLLDAIPGTDERVAASAQVAMILARAGRTEQARAVFAFAEPRAEAALGKHNVANVASAVAGAYQALGDTAAADAWFARAREAIEPETNPWENRLAVIWALTECGRVDEARSLWTSAENRPNSFRSEPWLLCLLSTDRLDIAEEFLEACVPPGDRPSSMIKALVELGRPDLLRSWLSDSWYIPDEAYERAQAIADGAPRRSLPPTPTEEDIAALAEAHAKLLKTPRAKRQMPTVELIEQAADCGHLSAVLNLLGDLPAHDFNHRPKAALSALWRAATGHYQAHW
;
A
#
# COMPACT_ATOMS: atom_id res chain seq x y z
N MET A 1 -10.67 -25.57 -2.07
CA MET A 1 -10.79 -24.89 -3.38
C MET A 1 -9.46 -24.24 -3.73
N GLY A 2 -9.09 -24.20 -5.00
CA GLY A 2 -7.79 -23.64 -5.43
C GLY A 2 -6.64 -24.61 -5.23
N ARG A 3 -5.40 -24.11 -5.29
CA ARG A 3 -4.20 -24.93 -5.08
C ARG A 3 -3.58 -24.59 -3.72
N PHE A 4 -3.62 -25.53 -2.79
CA PHE A 4 -2.90 -25.41 -1.53
C PHE A 4 -1.40 -25.66 -1.74
N HIS A 5 -0.56 -24.73 -1.29
CA HIS A 5 0.88 -24.77 -1.57
C HIS A 5 1.66 -25.58 -0.54
N LYS A 6 1.17 -25.67 0.70
CA LYS A 6 1.85 -26.37 1.81
C LYS A 6 1.14 -27.66 2.23
N LEU A 7 -0.01 -27.98 1.63
CA LEU A 7 -0.79 -29.16 1.96
C LEU A 7 -1.48 -29.75 0.71
N PRO A 8 -1.05 -30.93 0.20
CA PRO A 8 -1.70 -31.57 -0.94
C PRO A 8 -3.19 -31.85 -0.68
N HIS A 9 -4.04 -31.70 -1.70
CA HIS A 9 -5.48 -31.95 -1.61
C HIS A 9 -5.83 -33.36 -1.14
N THR A 10 -5.03 -34.36 -1.54
CA THR A 10 -5.22 -35.75 -1.12
C THR A 10 -5.00 -35.92 0.38
N THR A 11 -3.94 -35.31 0.91
CA THR A 11 -3.63 -35.29 2.35
C THR A 11 -4.68 -34.50 3.14
N ALA A 12 -5.07 -33.33 2.65
CA ALA A 12 -6.11 -32.51 3.25
C ALA A 12 -7.44 -33.27 3.35
N LYS A 13 -7.86 -33.90 2.25
CA LYS A 13 -9.08 -34.70 2.17
C LYS A 13 -9.03 -35.87 3.15
N ALA A 14 -7.96 -36.67 3.12
CA ALA A 14 -7.82 -37.81 4.02
C ALA A 14 -7.84 -37.39 5.50
N GLY A 15 -7.19 -36.28 5.85
CA GLY A 15 -7.20 -35.76 7.22
C GLY A 15 -8.58 -35.28 7.69
N LEU A 16 -9.34 -34.60 6.81
CA LEU A 16 -10.71 -34.20 7.12
C LEU A 16 -11.66 -35.40 7.23
N GLU A 17 -11.51 -36.40 6.36
CA GLU A 17 -12.30 -37.64 6.43
C GLU A 17 -11.98 -38.45 7.70
N ALA A 18 -10.72 -38.45 8.15
CA ALA A 18 -10.32 -39.04 9.43
C ALA A 18 -10.96 -38.34 10.64
N LEU A 19 -11.26 -37.05 10.52
CA LEU A 19 -12.02 -36.26 11.49
C LEU A 19 -13.55 -36.49 11.42
N GLY A 20 -14.01 -37.38 10.55
CA GLY A 20 -15.43 -37.66 10.34
C GLY A 20 -16.13 -36.69 9.40
N ALA A 21 -15.41 -35.78 8.74
CA ALA A 21 -16.01 -34.85 7.78
C ALA A 21 -16.25 -35.54 6.42
N ARG A 22 -17.37 -35.19 5.78
CA ARG A 22 -17.63 -35.57 4.39
C ARG A 22 -17.05 -34.51 3.44
N VAL A 23 -16.07 -34.88 2.63
CA VAL A 23 -15.43 -33.93 1.68
C VAL A 23 -16.05 -34.06 0.29
N SER A 24 -16.60 -32.97 -0.23
CA SER A 24 -17.16 -32.85 -1.59
C SER A 24 -16.27 -32.00 -2.50
N GLY A 25 -16.29 -32.27 -3.80
CA GLY A 25 -15.64 -31.45 -4.82
C GLY A 25 -16.46 -30.23 -5.27
N SER A 26 -17.74 -30.14 -4.88
CA SER A 26 -18.65 -29.06 -5.22
C SER A 26 -19.39 -28.52 -3.98
N VAL A 27 -19.71 -27.22 -4.02
CA VAL A 27 -20.53 -26.55 -3.01
C VAL A 27 -22.01 -26.80 -3.28
N SER A 28 -22.75 -27.08 -2.22
CA SER A 28 -24.20 -27.29 -2.21
C SER A 28 -24.80 -26.78 -0.90
N ASP A 29 -26.12 -26.77 -0.77
CA ASP A 29 -26.81 -26.30 0.44
C ASP A 29 -26.59 -27.22 1.66
N ARG A 30 -25.93 -28.38 1.49
CA ARG A 30 -25.48 -29.27 2.57
C ARG A 30 -24.03 -29.05 2.99
N THR A 31 -23.40 -27.96 2.54
CA THR A 31 -21.98 -27.69 2.80
C THR A 31 -21.85 -26.84 4.04
N ASP A 32 -21.20 -27.37 5.08
CA ASP A 32 -21.06 -26.65 6.36
C ASP A 32 -19.97 -25.57 6.32
N LEU A 33 -18.86 -25.82 5.62
CA LEU A 33 -17.75 -24.87 5.46
C LEU A 33 -16.92 -25.17 4.21
N VAL A 34 -16.13 -24.18 3.77
CA VAL A 34 -15.21 -24.29 2.64
C VAL A 34 -13.80 -23.88 3.08
N PHE A 35 -12.78 -24.61 2.63
CA PHE A 35 -11.39 -24.14 2.67
C PHE A 35 -10.95 -23.65 1.28
N ALA A 36 -10.40 -22.45 1.17
CA ALA A 36 -9.97 -21.83 -0.09
C ALA A 36 -8.50 -21.41 -0.03
N ALA A 37 -7.78 -21.64 -1.13
CA ALA A 37 -6.43 -21.11 -1.30
C ALA A 37 -6.48 -19.59 -1.58
N HIS A 38 -5.41 -18.88 -1.24
CA HIS A 38 -5.33 -17.43 -1.39
C HIS A 38 -5.49 -16.91 -2.84
N ASP A 39 -5.22 -17.76 -3.83
CA ASP A 39 -5.23 -17.44 -5.26
C ASP A 39 -6.59 -17.75 -5.92
N VAL A 40 -7.58 -18.19 -5.15
CA VAL A 40 -8.91 -18.49 -5.67
C VAL A 40 -9.62 -17.18 -6.01
N PRO A 41 -10.00 -16.95 -7.30
CA PRO A 41 -10.70 -15.73 -7.68
C PRO A 41 -12.04 -15.60 -6.94
N GLY A 42 -12.42 -14.36 -6.58
CA GLY A 42 -13.66 -14.06 -5.86
C GLY A 42 -14.91 -14.71 -6.48
N ARG A 43 -15.01 -14.74 -7.81
CA ARG A 43 -16.11 -15.42 -8.54
C ARG A 43 -16.28 -16.90 -8.19
N LYS A 44 -15.22 -17.60 -7.80
CA LYS A 44 -15.26 -19.03 -7.44
C LYS A 44 -15.74 -19.27 -6.00
N ILE A 45 -15.54 -18.30 -5.11
CA ILE A 45 -16.02 -18.36 -3.72
C ILE A 45 -17.39 -17.69 -3.54
N GLY A 46 -17.82 -16.87 -4.50
CA GLY A 46 -19.10 -16.15 -4.46
C GLY A 46 -20.33 -17.04 -4.23
N ALA A 47 -20.35 -18.26 -4.77
CA ALA A 47 -21.45 -19.19 -4.55
C ALA A 47 -21.54 -19.71 -3.10
N ALA A 48 -20.41 -19.80 -2.38
CA ALA A 48 -20.41 -20.18 -0.97
C ALA A 48 -20.79 -18.98 -0.09
N SER A 49 -20.29 -17.78 -0.42
CA SER A 49 -20.57 -16.58 0.36
C SER A 49 -22.04 -16.16 0.31
N THR A 50 -22.69 -16.20 -0.86
CA THR A 50 -24.12 -15.87 -1.00
C THR A 50 -25.06 -16.94 -0.43
N ARG A 51 -24.52 -18.06 0.05
CA ARG A 51 -25.23 -19.10 0.82
C ARG A 51 -24.93 -19.02 2.32
N GLY A 52 -24.16 -18.01 2.76
CA GLY A 52 -23.75 -17.89 4.15
C GLY A 52 -22.88 -19.05 4.63
N ILE A 53 -22.08 -19.66 3.75
CA ILE A 53 -21.18 -20.76 4.10
C ILE A 53 -19.82 -20.16 4.52
N PRO A 54 -19.32 -20.42 5.74
CA PRO A 54 -18.00 -19.97 6.19
C PRO A 54 -16.86 -20.43 5.26
N ILE A 55 -15.97 -19.51 4.92
CA ILE A 55 -14.82 -19.76 4.05
C ILE A 55 -13.53 -19.50 4.83
N TYR A 56 -12.74 -20.55 5.02
CA TYR A 56 -11.48 -20.54 5.74
C TYR A 56 -10.29 -20.66 4.77
N ASP A 57 -9.13 -20.14 5.17
CA ASP A 57 -7.90 -20.27 4.38
C ASP A 57 -7.15 -21.61 4.60
N GLU A 58 -6.04 -21.79 3.89
CA GLU A 58 -5.17 -22.97 4.05
C GLU A 58 -4.50 -23.03 5.45
N LYS A 59 -4.28 -21.89 6.12
CA LYS A 59 -3.67 -21.86 7.47
C LYS A 59 -4.63 -22.44 8.50
N ALA A 60 -5.90 -22.07 8.43
CA ALA A 60 -6.99 -22.64 9.23
C ALA A 60 -7.12 -24.15 9.00
N LEU A 61 -7.10 -24.60 7.73
CA LEU A 61 -7.15 -26.03 7.40
C LEU A 61 -6.01 -26.82 8.08
N ARG A 62 -4.77 -26.34 7.96
CA ARG A 62 -3.62 -27.00 8.61
C ARG A 62 -3.75 -27.01 10.12
N ALA A 63 -4.29 -25.96 10.73
CA ALA A 63 -4.50 -25.91 12.18
C ALA A 63 -5.54 -26.94 12.63
N VAL A 64 -6.67 -27.07 11.93
CA VAL A 64 -7.69 -28.10 12.19
C VAL A 64 -7.09 -29.50 12.13
N LEU A 65 -6.31 -29.80 11.08
CA LEU A 65 -5.67 -31.11 10.93
C LEU A 65 -4.58 -31.40 11.97
N LYS A 66 -3.89 -30.37 12.48
CA LYS A 66 -2.91 -30.53 13.57
C LYS A 66 -3.58 -30.73 14.92
N GLY A 67 -4.66 -30.00 15.22
CA GLY A 67 -5.43 -30.17 16.45
C GLY A 67 -6.01 -31.57 16.60
N ALA A 68 -6.39 -32.18 15.47
CA ALA A 68 -6.85 -33.56 15.34
C ALA A 68 -5.77 -34.63 15.59
N ALA A 69 -4.51 -34.29 15.35
CA ALA A 69 -3.37 -35.19 15.44
C ALA A 69 -2.74 -35.22 16.86
N LYS A 70 -3.41 -34.66 17.87
CA LYS A 70 -2.92 -34.80 19.26
C LYS A 70 -3.02 -36.27 19.70
N PRO A 71 -1.93 -36.86 20.25
CA PRO A 71 -1.95 -38.22 20.77
C PRO A 71 -2.85 -38.36 21.98
N SER A 72 -3.33 -39.58 22.22
CA SER A 72 -3.77 -40.05 23.54
C SER A 72 -2.78 -39.60 24.62
N ALA A 73 -3.29 -39.23 25.80
CA ALA A 73 -2.50 -38.94 26.99
C ALA A 73 -1.34 -39.93 27.16
N GLY A 74 -0.11 -39.45 26.99
CA GLY A 74 1.10 -40.25 27.02
C GLY A 74 2.09 -39.89 25.92
N ASP A 75 2.57 -38.65 25.91
CA ASP A 75 3.93 -38.30 25.44
C ASP A 75 4.20 -36.82 25.71
N GLU A 76 4.39 -36.51 26.99
CA GLU A 76 5.30 -35.43 27.39
C GLU A 76 6.70 -36.02 27.52
N SER A 77 7.37 -36.30 26.40
CA SER A 77 8.82 -36.41 26.39
C SER A 77 9.35 -36.41 24.95
N ALA A 78 9.84 -35.25 24.52
CA ALA A 78 11.09 -35.06 23.79
C ALA A 78 11.08 -33.73 23.03
N THR A 79 11.54 -32.68 23.69
CA THR A 79 12.63 -31.87 23.11
C THR A 79 13.72 -31.81 24.17
N ASP A 80 14.85 -32.44 23.82
CA ASP A 80 16.22 -32.10 24.13
C ASP A 80 16.58 -31.73 25.57
N GLY A 81 17.50 -32.52 26.12
CA GLY A 81 18.13 -32.27 27.41
C GLY A 81 18.83 -30.92 27.45
N ALA A 82 18.11 -29.90 27.91
CA ALA A 82 18.68 -28.70 28.50
C ALA A 82 18.73 -28.93 30.02
N GLY A 83 19.92 -28.78 30.58
CA GLY A 83 20.21 -29.13 31.98
C GLY A 83 19.25 -28.44 32.96
N THR A 84 19.04 -29.11 34.08
CA THR A 84 18.40 -28.61 35.31
C THR A 84 19.19 -27.49 36.00
N GLY A 85 19.97 -26.72 35.24
CA GLY A 85 20.74 -25.59 35.72
C GLY A 85 19.81 -24.48 36.22
N THR A 86 20.24 -23.77 37.25
CA THR A 86 19.56 -22.56 37.76
C THR A 86 20.55 -21.42 37.58
N PHE A 87 20.13 -20.33 36.93
CA PHE A 87 20.99 -19.17 36.64
C PHE A 87 21.78 -18.68 37.86
N ALA A 88 21.09 -18.06 38.81
CA ALA A 88 21.60 -17.66 40.10
C ALA A 88 20.43 -17.66 41.08
N ASP A 89 20.72 -17.95 42.36
CA ASP A 89 19.73 -17.80 43.41
C ASP A 89 19.32 -16.32 43.56
N HIS A 90 18.02 -16.03 43.45
CA HIS A 90 17.49 -14.67 43.52
C HIS A 90 17.70 -14.02 44.90
N ALA A 91 17.80 -14.81 45.97
CA ALA A 91 18.13 -14.29 47.30
C ALA A 91 19.60 -13.82 47.35
N SER A 92 20.51 -14.52 46.68
CA SER A 92 21.91 -14.12 46.52
C SER A 92 22.06 -12.84 45.68
N LEU A 93 21.28 -12.68 44.61
CA LEU A 93 21.21 -11.40 43.85
C LEU A 93 20.72 -10.25 44.74
N THR A 94 19.67 -10.50 45.52
CA THR A 94 19.02 -9.47 46.36
C THR A 94 19.91 -9.05 47.54
N SER A 95 20.63 -10.01 48.14
CA SER A 95 21.44 -9.81 49.35
C SER A 95 22.87 -9.31 49.08
N ALA A 96 23.36 -9.35 47.84
CA ALA A 96 24.68 -8.82 47.47
C ALA A 96 24.80 -7.35 47.92
N ALA A 97 25.67 -7.07 48.90
CA ALA A 97 25.66 -5.80 49.63
C ALA A 97 26.23 -4.62 48.83
N ASP A 98 27.20 -4.89 47.95
CA ASP A 98 27.97 -3.88 47.21
C ASP A 98 28.20 -4.32 45.74
N PRO A 99 28.77 -3.44 44.88
CA PRO A 99 29.00 -3.76 43.48
C PRO A 99 29.91 -4.97 43.23
N ALA A 100 30.92 -5.21 44.07
CA ALA A 100 31.86 -6.29 43.88
C ALA A 100 31.23 -7.64 44.24
N ALA A 101 30.44 -7.68 45.32
CA ALA A 101 29.65 -8.85 45.71
C ALA A 101 28.65 -9.23 44.61
N LEU A 102 27.96 -8.25 44.01
CA LEU A 102 27.02 -8.54 42.92
C LEU A 102 27.74 -9.05 41.68
N LEU A 103 28.88 -8.44 41.30
CA LEU A 103 29.67 -8.92 40.16
C LEU A 103 30.12 -10.37 40.35
N ALA A 104 30.57 -10.75 41.56
CA ALA A 104 30.98 -12.11 41.87
C ALA A 104 29.83 -13.12 41.71
N VAL A 105 28.61 -12.75 42.16
CA VAL A 105 27.41 -13.58 41.95
C VAL A 105 27.13 -13.76 40.46
N LEU A 106 27.19 -12.68 39.67
CA LEU A 106 26.92 -12.73 38.23
C LEU A 106 27.97 -13.52 37.44
N GLN A 107 29.24 -13.44 37.84
CA GLN A 107 30.34 -14.20 37.24
C GLN A 107 30.25 -15.70 37.56
N GLY A 108 29.73 -16.06 38.74
CA GLY A 108 29.48 -17.44 39.15
C GLY A 108 28.16 -18.03 38.66
N ALA A 109 27.30 -17.24 38.02
CA ALA A 109 25.99 -17.65 37.55
C ALA A 109 26.04 -18.46 36.24
N ASP A 110 25.12 -19.41 36.08
CA ASP A 110 24.96 -20.17 34.83
C ASP A 110 24.03 -19.43 33.86
N TRP A 111 24.62 -18.56 33.04
CA TRP A 111 23.88 -17.81 32.02
C TRP A 111 23.24 -18.68 30.93
N SER A 112 23.67 -19.94 30.77
CA SER A 112 23.00 -20.86 29.83
C SER A 112 21.63 -21.33 30.32
N ALA A 113 21.39 -21.22 31.63
CA ALA A 113 20.11 -21.52 32.28
C ALA A 113 19.24 -20.26 32.52
N PHE A 114 19.63 -19.10 31.99
CA PHE A 114 18.91 -17.84 32.16
C PHE A 114 17.57 -17.85 31.40
N ALA A 115 16.49 -17.46 32.07
CA ALA A 115 15.18 -17.29 31.47
C ALA A 115 14.66 -15.87 31.77
N ALA A 116 14.44 -15.04 30.74
CA ALA A 116 14.17 -13.61 30.94
C ALA A 116 12.95 -13.35 31.82
N GLU A 117 11.87 -14.11 31.63
CA GLU A 117 10.64 -13.97 32.42
C GLU A 117 10.85 -14.22 33.92
N ARG A 118 11.74 -15.16 34.26
CA ARG A 118 12.05 -15.53 35.64
C ARG A 118 13.13 -14.62 36.24
N ASP A 119 14.21 -14.39 35.52
CA ASP A 119 15.47 -13.89 36.09
C ASP A 119 15.74 -12.41 35.82
N LEU A 120 15.19 -11.84 34.73
CA LEU A 120 15.47 -10.47 34.34
C LEU A 120 14.85 -9.44 35.32
N PRO A 121 13.58 -9.54 35.74
CA PRO A 121 12.99 -8.57 36.66
C PRO A 121 13.76 -8.40 37.99
N PRO A 122 14.10 -9.47 38.75
CA PRO A 122 14.85 -9.32 40.00
C PRO A 122 16.27 -8.81 39.77
N LEU A 123 16.95 -9.25 38.70
CA LEU A 123 18.28 -8.76 38.33
C LEU A 123 18.25 -7.25 38.04
N ARG A 124 17.34 -6.80 37.18
CA ARG A 124 17.17 -5.38 36.81
C ARG A 124 16.84 -4.53 38.04
N ALA A 125 15.95 -5.01 38.91
CA ALA A 125 15.60 -4.30 40.14
C ALA A 125 16.81 -4.11 41.06
N ARG A 126 17.65 -5.14 41.21
CA ARG A 126 18.87 -5.05 42.01
C ARG A 126 19.87 -4.04 41.45
N LEU A 127 20.11 -4.08 40.14
CA LEU A 127 21.02 -3.17 39.44
C LEU A 127 20.53 -1.72 39.53
N LEU A 128 19.24 -1.45 39.28
CA LEU A 128 18.67 -0.10 39.47
C LEU A 128 18.88 0.44 40.90
N LYS A 129 18.75 -0.42 41.92
CA LYS A 129 19.01 -0.02 43.31
C LYS A 129 20.50 0.27 43.55
N LEU A 130 21.39 -0.53 42.97
CA LEU A 130 22.83 -0.35 43.08
C LEU A 130 23.28 0.94 42.38
N GLU A 131 22.73 1.23 41.20
CA GLU A 131 23.00 2.43 40.44
C GLU A 131 22.70 3.71 41.21
N ARG A 132 21.56 3.76 41.92
CA ARG A 132 21.18 4.92 42.75
C ARG A 132 22.21 5.28 43.82
N THR A 133 23.02 4.32 44.25
CA THR A 133 24.02 4.48 45.31
C THR A 133 25.45 4.58 44.80
N HIS A 134 25.76 3.92 43.69
CA HIS A 134 27.14 3.75 43.20
C HIS A 134 27.35 4.18 41.74
N GLY A 135 26.32 4.65 41.05
CA GLY A 135 26.34 4.86 39.60
C GLY A 135 26.49 3.55 38.81
N VAL A 136 26.86 3.67 37.53
CA VAL A 136 27.03 2.51 36.64
C VAL A 136 28.38 1.83 36.88
N THR A 137 28.31 0.66 37.53
CA THR A 137 29.48 -0.16 37.91
C THR A 137 29.80 -1.27 36.92
N GLU A 138 30.87 -2.02 37.15
CA GLU A 138 31.25 -3.19 36.34
C GLU A 138 30.18 -4.31 36.36
N ALA A 139 29.45 -4.47 37.47
CA ALA A 139 28.32 -5.40 37.53
C ALA A 139 27.23 -5.09 36.49
N HIS A 140 26.98 -3.79 36.22
CA HIS A 140 26.02 -3.36 35.21
C HIS A 140 26.50 -3.68 33.80
N ARG A 141 27.77 -3.39 33.52
CA ARG A 141 28.41 -3.69 32.22
C ARG A 141 28.42 -5.18 31.95
N PHE A 142 28.89 -5.98 32.90
CA PHE A 142 28.91 -7.44 32.79
C PHE A 142 27.52 -8.03 32.55
N ALA A 143 26.51 -7.62 33.33
CA ALA A 143 25.15 -8.10 33.12
C ALA A 143 24.61 -7.69 31.73
N THR A 144 24.87 -6.46 31.31
CA THR A 144 24.40 -5.97 30.00
C THR A 144 25.07 -6.70 28.84
N ASP A 145 26.37 -6.98 28.93
CA ASP A 145 27.09 -7.76 27.92
C ASP A 145 26.51 -9.17 27.77
N ARG A 146 26.10 -9.78 28.90
CA ARG A 146 25.43 -11.09 28.90
C ARG A 146 24.03 -11.03 28.30
N ILE A 147 23.24 -10.02 28.67
CA ILE A 147 21.88 -9.81 28.16
C ILE A 147 21.91 -9.55 26.64
N ARG A 148 22.82 -8.70 26.16
CA ARG A 148 23.00 -8.43 24.72
C ARG A 148 23.41 -9.65 23.91
N GLY A 149 24.03 -10.65 24.55
CA GLY A 149 24.37 -11.92 23.92
C GLY A 149 23.20 -12.91 23.79
N LEU A 150 22.01 -12.60 24.31
CA LEU A 150 20.81 -13.44 24.17
C LEU A 150 20.18 -13.23 22.78
N GLY A 151 19.73 -14.32 22.15
CA GLY A 151 19.32 -14.31 20.73
C GLY A 151 18.14 -13.39 20.37
N ASP A 152 17.23 -13.12 21.30
CA ASP A 152 16.06 -12.25 21.08
C ASP A 152 16.23 -10.86 21.73
N THR A 153 17.46 -10.45 22.06
CA THR A 153 17.75 -9.10 22.55
C THR A 153 18.08 -8.15 21.41
N ARG A 154 17.33 -7.05 21.32
CA ARG A 154 17.51 -6.05 20.25
C ARG A 154 17.33 -4.64 20.76
N LEU A 155 18.02 -3.68 20.15
CA LEU A 155 17.76 -2.28 20.41
C LEU A 155 16.37 -1.89 19.88
N GLN A 156 15.62 -1.11 20.65
CA GLN A 156 14.32 -0.56 20.27
C GLN A 156 14.28 0.94 20.53
N HIS A 157 13.61 1.67 19.65
CA HIS A 157 13.23 3.06 19.84
C HIS A 157 11.70 3.17 19.93
N PRO A 158 11.17 4.18 20.64
CA PRO A 158 9.75 4.27 20.94
C PRO A 158 8.94 4.84 19.78
N TYR A 159 9.56 5.40 18.74
CA TYR A 159 8.87 6.18 17.69
C TYR A 159 8.38 5.32 16.52
N GLY A 160 7.49 4.36 16.83
CA GLY A 160 6.89 3.46 15.85
C GLY A 160 5.66 4.04 15.15
N HIS A 161 4.94 4.94 15.83
CA HIS A 161 3.75 5.59 15.29
C HIS A 161 4.10 6.73 14.34
N SER A 162 3.53 6.65 13.16
CA SER A 162 3.72 7.61 12.08
C SER A 162 2.48 8.42 11.71
N THR A 163 1.41 8.14 12.44
CA THR A 163 0.08 8.73 12.41
C THR A 163 -0.39 8.78 13.86
N GLU A 164 -1.50 9.46 14.10
CA GLU A 164 -2.07 9.62 15.43
C GLU A 164 -2.38 8.27 16.08
N ILE A 165 -2.13 8.20 17.39
CA ILE A 165 -2.59 7.11 18.24
C ILE A 165 -4.11 7.21 18.33
N THR A 166 -4.79 6.17 17.88
CA THR A 166 -6.26 6.10 17.86
C THR A 166 -6.82 5.24 18.99
N SER A 167 -6.00 4.39 19.61
CA SER A 167 -6.47 3.44 20.61
C SER A 167 -5.36 2.94 21.53
N PHE A 168 -5.73 2.52 22.74
CA PHE A 168 -4.83 1.90 23.69
C PHE A 168 -5.58 0.95 24.63
N ASP A 169 -4.90 -0.08 25.15
CA ASP A 169 -5.45 -0.95 26.20
C ASP A 169 -4.35 -1.54 27.09
N PHE A 170 -4.69 -1.78 28.35
CA PHE A 170 -3.79 -2.43 29.32
C PHE A 170 -3.96 -3.94 29.29
N SER A 171 -2.84 -4.66 29.31
CA SER A 171 -2.86 -6.10 29.57
C SER A 171 -3.49 -6.39 30.94
N PRO A 172 -4.30 -7.44 31.11
CA PRO A 172 -4.90 -7.82 32.39
C PRO A 172 -3.87 -8.12 33.49
N CYS A 173 -2.65 -8.53 33.14
CA CYS A 173 -1.56 -8.69 34.11
C CYS A 173 -0.94 -7.35 34.57
N GLY A 174 -1.39 -6.23 33.99
CA GLY A 174 -0.96 -4.86 34.28
C GLY A 174 0.48 -4.52 33.87
N ARG A 175 1.22 -5.47 33.31
CA ARG A 175 2.63 -5.29 32.93
C ARG A 175 2.78 -4.50 31.63
N TYR A 176 1.83 -4.61 30.72
CA TYR A 176 1.93 -4.05 29.39
C TYR A 176 0.80 -3.06 29.09
N LEU A 177 1.15 -2.04 28.31
CA LEU A 177 0.23 -1.17 27.59
C LEU A 177 0.40 -1.44 26.10
N ALA A 178 -0.70 -1.52 25.37
CA ALA A 178 -0.71 -1.49 23.91
C ALA A 178 -1.19 -0.12 23.44
N THR A 179 -0.55 0.44 22.40
CA THR A 179 -1.01 1.64 21.69
C THR A 179 -1.06 1.35 20.20
N GLY A 180 -2.13 1.76 19.52
CA GLY A 180 -2.35 1.51 18.10
C GLY A 180 -2.56 2.81 17.32
N SER A 181 -2.08 2.83 16.09
CA SER A 181 -2.34 3.92 15.15
C SER A 181 -3.06 3.44 13.89
N TRP A 182 -3.91 4.32 13.36
CA TRP A 182 -4.52 4.13 12.05
C TRP A 182 -3.50 4.33 10.93
N VAL A 183 -3.87 4.04 9.68
CA VAL A 183 -2.94 4.04 8.56
C VAL A 183 -2.66 5.43 7.96
N GLY A 184 -3.57 6.39 8.13
CA GLY A 184 -3.48 7.71 7.48
C GLY A 184 -3.81 7.65 5.99
N ASP A 185 -3.24 8.55 5.19
CA ASP A 185 -3.55 8.67 3.76
C ASP A 185 -2.97 7.53 2.89
N ASP A 186 -1.93 6.83 3.37
CA ASP A 186 -1.28 5.73 2.65
C ASP A 186 -1.71 4.36 3.19
N TYR A 187 -2.85 3.86 2.73
CA TYR A 187 -3.42 2.57 3.16
C TYR A 187 -2.44 1.38 3.01
N HIS A 188 -1.51 1.43 2.05
CA HIS A 188 -0.58 0.34 1.76
C HIS A 188 0.59 0.27 2.74
N ARG A 189 0.86 1.35 3.45
CA ARG A 189 1.84 1.39 4.53
C ARG A 189 1.43 0.56 5.74
N GLY A 190 0.13 0.53 6.05
CA GLY A 190 -0.42 -0.05 7.27
C GLY A 190 -0.15 0.80 8.53
N GLY A 191 -0.77 0.42 9.64
CA GLY A 191 -0.58 1.07 10.94
C GLY A 191 0.39 0.30 11.84
N ALA A 192 0.65 0.86 13.03
CA ALA A 192 1.56 0.28 14.01
C ALA A 192 0.83 -0.03 15.32
N LEU A 193 1.23 -1.13 15.97
CA LEU A 193 0.87 -1.48 17.35
C LEU A 193 2.14 -1.54 18.19
N GLN A 194 2.24 -0.71 19.22
CA GLN A 194 3.38 -0.70 20.14
C GLN A 194 3.01 -1.30 21.48
N ILE A 195 3.91 -2.13 22.00
CA ILE A 195 3.79 -2.75 23.32
C ILE A 195 4.83 -2.10 24.25
N TRP A 196 4.35 -1.58 25.37
CA TRP A 196 5.13 -0.87 26.36
C TRP A 196 5.16 -1.67 27.65
N GLU A 197 6.33 -1.85 28.25
CA GLU A 197 6.42 -2.36 29.61
C GLU A 197 6.22 -1.22 30.60
N VAL A 198 5.12 -1.27 31.34
CA VAL A 198 4.67 -0.21 32.25
C VAL A 198 5.71 0.08 33.34
N ALA A 199 6.38 -0.96 33.85
CA ALA A 199 7.35 -0.83 34.95
C ALA A 199 8.62 -0.06 34.55
N SER A 200 9.05 -0.18 33.29
CA SER A 200 10.21 0.55 32.77
C SER A 200 9.83 1.82 32.02
N GLY A 201 8.57 1.95 31.59
CA GLY A 201 8.09 3.03 30.73
C GLY A 201 8.76 3.00 29.36
N ARG A 202 9.13 1.80 28.86
CA ARG A 202 9.84 1.61 27.59
C ARG A 202 9.03 0.78 26.61
N CYS A 203 9.15 1.13 25.33
CA CYS A 203 8.63 0.32 24.24
C CYS A 203 9.48 -0.96 24.13
N VAL A 204 8.85 -2.11 24.31
CA VAL A 204 9.50 -3.43 24.26
C VAL A 204 9.20 -4.15 22.95
N ASN A 205 8.11 -3.80 22.27
CA ASN A 205 7.85 -4.31 20.94
C ASN A 205 7.12 -3.29 20.08
N THR A 206 7.38 -3.35 18.77
CA THR A 206 6.58 -2.64 17.77
C THR A 206 6.21 -3.62 16.66
N LEU A 207 4.92 -3.79 16.46
CA LEU A 207 4.32 -4.56 15.39
C LEU A 207 3.93 -3.61 14.27
N GLN A 208 4.73 -3.60 13.21
CA GLN A 208 4.58 -2.68 12.08
C GLN A 208 3.69 -3.25 10.98
N ARG A 209 3.21 -2.36 10.11
CA ARG A 209 2.53 -2.67 8.84
C ARG A 209 1.30 -3.56 9.03
N ILE A 210 0.50 -3.28 10.07
CA ILE A 210 -0.80 -3.92 10.26
C ILE A 210 -1.72 -3.44 9.13
N GLU A 211 -2.20 -4.39 8.32
CA GLU A 211 -3.04 -4.16 7.14
C GLU A 211 -4.23 -3.23 7.47
N GLY A 212 -4.31 -2.08 6.79
CA GLY A 212 -5.35 -1.06 6.99
C GLY A 212 -5.38 -0.38 8.38
N GLY A 213 -4.34 -0.58 9.20
CA GLY A 213 -4.16 0.09 10.48
C GLY A 213 -4.89 -0.55 11.66
N VAL A 214 -4.60 -0.03 12.85
CA VAL A 214 -5.27 -0.42 14.10
C VAL A 214 -6.41 0.55 14.39
N GLY A 215 -7.63 0.05 14.39
CA GLY A 215 -8.83 0.85 14.60
C GLY A 215 -9.10 1.87 13.51
N TRP A 216 -9.86 2.91 13.88
CA TRP A 216 -10.23 4.05 13.06
C TRP A 216 -10.32 5.28 13.98
N PRO A 217 -10.06 6.51 13.50
CA PRO A 217 -10.29 7.72 14.31
C PRO A 217 -11.70 7.76 14.91
N ASP A 218 -11.81 8.18 16.18
CA ASP A 218 -13.08 8.30 16.93
C ASP A 218 -13.79 6.96 17.27
N TYR A 219 -13.08 5.81 17.19
CA TYR A 219 -13.59 4.52 17.67
C TYR A 219 -12.82 4.03 18.89
N ASP A 220 -13.56 3.85 19.98
CA ASP A 220 -13.04 3.27 21.22
C ASP A 220 -12.97 1.73 21.16
N ASP A 221 -12.28 1.12 22.12
CA ASP A 221 -12.20 -0.33 22.34
C ASP A 221 -11.80 -1.17 21.10
N THR A 222 -11.04 -0.56 20.19
CA THR A 222 -10.50 -1.21 18.98
C THR A 222 -9.28 -2.10 19.26
N ILE A 223 -8.75 -2.06 20.48
CA ILE A 223 -7.69 -2.94 21.01
C ILE A 223 -8.24 -3.60 22.26
N GLN A 224 -8.15 -4.93 22.35
CA GLN A 224 -8.58 -5.68 23.54
C GLN A 224 -7.62 -6.83 23.82
N TRP A 225 -7.14 -6.96 25.05
CA TRP A 225 -6.29 -8.08 25.46
C TRP A 225 -7.09 -9.34 25.83
N SER A 226 -6.51 -10.52 25.59
CA SER A 226 -7.00 -11.75 26.22
C SER A 226 -6.77 -11.73 27.74
N ALA A 227 -7.59 -12.46 28.49
CA ALA A 227 -7.53 -12.47 29.95
C ALA A 227 -6.18 -12.98 30.50
N ASP A 228 -5.50 -13.86 29.76
CA ASP A 228 -4.17 -14.39 30.09
C ASP A 228 -3.01 -13.48 29.64
N SER A 229 -3.30 -12.34 29.01
CA SER A 229 -2.31 -11.39 28.46
C SER A 229 -1.37 -11.99 27.40
N THR A 230 -1.75 -13.10 26.76
CA THR A 230 -0.92 -13.75 25.72
C THR A 230 -1.30 -13.34 24.30
N ARG A 231 -2.47 -12.74 24.11
CA ARG A 231 -3.03 -12.36 22.81
C ARG A 231 -3.63 -10.97 22.85
N ILE A 232 -3.64 -10.32 21.71
CA ILE A 232 -4.29 -9.02 21.53
C ILE A 232 -5.23 -9.06 20.33
N GLY A 233 -6.49 -8.76 20.57
CA GLY A 233 -7.50 -8.57 19.55
C GLY A 233 -7.49 -7.14 19.03
N LEU A 234 -7.66 -6.98 17.73
CA LEU A 234 -7.75 -5.69 17.05
C LEU A 234 -8.99 -5.67 16.15
N ALA A 235 -9.74 -4.57 16.17
CA ALA A 235 -10.49 -4.15 15.01
C ALA A 235 -9.52 -3.48 14.03
N TYR A 236 -9.37 -4.02 12.83
CA TYR A 236 -8.32 -3.65 11.89
C TYR A 236 -8.79 -3.82 10.44
N ASN A 237 -8.01 -3.32 9.49
CA ASN A 237 -8.35 -3.40 8.06
C ASN A 237 -9.75 -2.86 7.74
N THR A 238 -10.05 -1.67 8.27
CA THR A 238 -11.35 -0.98 8.20
C THR A 238 -12.48 -1.64 8.98
N ASN A 239 -12.77 -2.93 8.77
CA ASN A 239 -14.01 -3.57 9.24
C ASN A 239 -13.84 -5.04 9.68
N GLN A 240 -12.60 -5.49 9.87
CA GLN A 240 -12.28 -6.85 10.29
C GLN A 240 -11.94 -6.87 11.77
N VAL A 241 -12.07 -8.07 12.37
CA VAL A 241 -11.53 -8.36 13.70
C VAL A 241 -10.47 -9.43 13.58
N GLY A 242 -9.37 -9.30 14.32
CA GLY A 242 -8.28 -10.27 14.30
C GLY A 242 -7.55 -10.35 15.62
N VAL A 243 -6.90 -11.48 15.87
CA VAL A 243 -6.07 -11.71 17.05
C VAL A 243 -4.62 -11.87 16.64
N PHE A 244 -3.73 -11.21 17.37
CA PHE A 244 -2.30 -11.11 17.13
C PHE A 244 -1.51 -11.61 18.35
N ASP A 245 -0.28 -12.04 18.09
CA ASP A 245 0.73 -12.23 19.13
C ASP A 245 1.39 -10.87 19.41
N PRO A 246 1.21 -10.26 20.60
CA PRO A 246 1.79 -8.96 20.92
C PRO A 246 3.33 -9.00 20.98
N PHE A 247 3.94 -10.19 21.08
CA PHE A 247 5.38 -10.40 21.15
C PHE A 247 5.94 -11.07 19.91
N ASP A 248 5.21 -11.02 18.79
CA ASP A 248 5.64 -11.61 17.51
C ASP A 248 7.06 -11.16 17.14
N THR A 249 7.84 -12.12 16.64
CA THR A 249 9.25 -11.91 16.34
C THR A 249 9.51 -11.29 14.96
N ARG A 250 8.50 -11.26 14.11
CA ARG A 250 8.59 -10.67 12.77
C ARG A 250 8.77 -9.16 12.84
N THR A 251 9.68 -8.65 12.02
CA THR A 251 10.13 -7.25 12.05
C THR A 251 9.50 -6.38 10.98
N THR A 252 8.98 -6.97 9.89
CA THR A 252 8.53 -6.21 8.70
C THR A 252 7.01 -6.19 8.57
N ASN A 253 6.38 -7.35 8.35
CA ASN A 253 4.92 -7.46 8.18
C ASN A 253 4.29 -8.26 9.31
N THR A 254 3.37 -7.60 10.01
CA THR A 254 2.55 -8.23 11.04
C THR A 254 1.30 -8.83 10.41
N TYR A 255 1.05 -10.11 10.71
CA TYR A 255 -0.16 -10.80 10.28
C TYR A 255 -0.85 -11.37 11.51
N PRO A 256 -2.19 -11.38 11.55
CA PRO A 256 -2.91 -11.98 12.65
C PRO A 256 -2.62 -13.49 12.76
N LEU A 257 -2.69 -14.00 13.98
CA LEU A 257 -2.82 -15.42 14.26
C LEU A 257 -4.07 -15.95 13.54
N ALA A 258 -5.19 -15.24 13.70
CA ALA A 258 -6.46 -15.46 13.03
C ALA A 258 -7.26 -14.17 12.84
N CYS A 259 -8.10 -14.10 11.81
CA CYS A 259 -9.02 -12.97 11.61
C CYS A 259 -10.34 -13.38 10.97
N ALA A 260 -11.33 -12.51 11.11
CA ALA A 260 -12.66 -12.67 10.56
C ALA A 260 -13.13 -11.41 9.82
N SER A 261 -13.66 -11.61 8.62
CA SER A 261 -14.35 -10.60 7.79
C SER A 261 -15.82 -10.99 7.68
N VAL A 262 -16.67 -10.34 8.48
CA VAL A 262 -18.09 -10.73 8.66
C VAL A 262 -19.12 -9.61 8.49
N THR A 263 -18.65 -8.41 8.14
CA THR A 263 -19.43 -7.16 8.11
C THR A 263 -19.86 -6.77 6.70
N ASP A 264 -19.72 -7.66 5.72
CA ASP A 264 -20.07 -7.45 4.31
C ASP A 264 -19.52 -6.15 3.70
N GLY A 265 -18.25 -5.84 3.96
CA GLY A 265 -17.61 -4.67 3.36
C GLY A 265 -18.01 -3.33 4.00
N ALA A 266 -18.51 -3.33 5.24
CA ALA A 266 -18.75 -2.11 6.01
C ALA A 266 -17.54 -1.16 5.96
N SER A 267 -17.78 0.15 5.92
CA SER A 267 -16.72 1.16 5.78
C SER A 267 -16.11 1.61 7.11
N ARG A 268 -16.44 0.92 8.22
CA ARG A 268 -16.05 1.27 9.59
C ARG A 268 -15.85 0.01 10.46
N PRO A 269 -15.10 0.12 11.58
CA PRO A 269 -14.99 -0.97 12.54
C PRO A 269 -16.36 -1.35 13.12
N PRO A 270 -16.67 -2.64 13.27
CA PRO A 270 -17.88 -3.08 13.96
C PRO A 270 -17.73 -2.92 15.48
N THR A 271 -18.85 -2.78 16.20
CA THR A 271 -18.86 -3.10 17.64
C THR A 271 -18.47 -4.56 17.81
N TRP A 272 -17.52 -4.84 18.70
CA TRP A 272 -16.94 -6.17 18.86
C TRP A 272 -16.40 -6.38 20.27
N ALA A 273 -16.28 -7.64 20.68
CA ALA A 273 -15.71 -7.99 21.98
C ALA A 273 -14.90 -9.28 21.89
N LEU A 274 -13.63 -9.24 22.29
CA LEU A 274 -12.75 -10.40 22.38
C LEU A 274 -13.15 -11.27 23.58
N ALA A 275 -13.26 -12.58 23.36
CA ALA A 275 -13.50 -13.52 24.45
C ALA A 275 -12.26 -13.63 25.37
N PRO A 276 -12.43 -13.94 26.67
CA PRO A 276 -11.32 -14.05 27.62
C PRO A 276 -10.21 -15.01 27.19
N ASP A 277 -10.54 -16.04 26.43
CA ASP A 277 -9.60 -17.04 25.90
C ASP A 277 -8.74 -16.54 24.71
N GLY A 278 -9.04 -15.35 24.16
CA GLY A 278 -8.35 -14.78 23.00
C GLY A 278 -8.52 -15.60 21.71
N ARG A 279 -9.55 -16.44 21.63
CA ARG A 279 -9.77 -17.42 20.54
C ARG A 279 -11.16 -17.30 19.91
N ARG A 280 -12.01 -16.42 20.43
CA ARG A 280 -13.33 -16.07 19.89
C ARG A 280 -13.57 -14.57 19.99
N ALA A 281 -14.44 -14.04 19.15
CA ALA A 281 -14.95 -12.68 19.33
C ALA A 281 -16.43 -12.60 18.97
N PHE A 282 -17.16 -11.75 19.69
CA PHE A 282 -18.44 -11.24 19.24
C PHE A 282 -18.19 -10.11 18.23
N VAL A 283 -18.98 -10.06 17.16
CA VAL A 283 -18.96 -8.99 16.16
C VAL A 283 -20.40 -8.60 15.82
N SER A 284 -20.73 -7.31 15.97
CA SER A 284 -22.00 -6.75 15.53
C SER A 284 -22.03 -6.70 13.99
N THR A 285 -23.06 -7.31 13.40
CA THR A 285 -23.25 -7.43 11.95
C THR A 285 -24.67 -7.92 11.64
N GLY A 286 -25.13 -7.68 10.41
CA GLY A 286 -26.44 -8.15 9.96
C GLY A 286 -26.54 -9.68 9.95
N SER A 287 -27.65 -10.20 10.49
CA SER A 287 -27.98 -11.62 10.53
C SER A 287 -29.49 -11.84 10.37
N PRO A 288 -29.94 -13.05 10.01
CA PRO A 288 -31.38 -13.37 9.96
C PRO A 288 -32.02 -13.58 11.35
N CYS A 289 -31.21 -13.63 12.41
CA CYS A 289 -31.71 -13.76 13.79
C CYS A 289 -32.28 -12.42 14.31
N ALA A 290 -33.18 -12.51 15.29
CA ALA A 290 -33.71 -11.35 16.01
C ALA A 290 -32.60 -10.60 16.76
N LEU A 291 -31.67 -11.32 17.40
CA LEU A 291 -30.47 -10.72 17.97
C LEU A 291 -29.36 -10.62 16.92
N LYS A 292 -28.87 -9.40 16.66
CA LYS A 292 -27.89 -9.12 15.60
C LYS A 292 -26.46 -9.36 16.06
N GLY A 293 -25.63 -9.77 15.10
CA GLY A 293 -24.24 -10.11 15.32
C GLY A 293 -23.95 -11.62 15.31
N CYS A 294 -22.68 -11.95 15.49
CA CYS A 294 -22.21 -13.33 15.51
C CYS A 294 -21.02 -13.52 16.44
N VAL A 295 -20.78 -14.76 16.86
CA VAL A 295 -19.59 -15.16 17.61
C VAL A 295 -18.69 -15.99 16.70
N VAL A 296 -17.57 -15.41 16.29
CA VAL A 296 -16.63 -16.03 15.34
C VAL A 296 -15.42 -16.63 16.04
N PRO A 297 -14.89 -17.77 15.53
CA PRO A 297 -13.64 -18.32 15.99
C PRO A 297 -12.44 -17.53 15.44
N LEU A 298 -11.42 -17.36 16.27
CA LEU A 298 -10.16 -16.68 16.00
C LEU A 298 -8.96 -17.54 16.43
N GLU A 299 -9.00 -18.82 16.06
CA GLU A 299 -7.97 -19.81 16.42
C GLU A 299 -6.76 -19.76 15.48
N ALA A 300 -7.00 -19.86 14.17
CA ALA A 300 -5.95 -19.77 13.15
C ALA A 300 -6.52 -19.42 11.77
N GLY A 301 -5.76 -18.62 11.01
CA GLY A 301 -6.09 -18.33 9.61
C GLY A 301 -7.19 -17.29 9.44
N ARG A 302 -7.56 -17.05 8.17
CA ARG A 302 -8.59 -16.07 7.80
C ARG A 302 -9.94 -16.77 7.64
N LEU A 303 -10.99 -16.17 8.21
CA LEU A 303 -12.40 -16.49 8.03
C LEU A 303 -13.07 -15.37 7.23
N PHE A 304 -13.64 -15.71 6.08
CA PHE A 304 -14.59 -14.86 5.37
C PHE A 304 -15.98 -15.47 5.44
N TRP A 305 -16.96 -14.71 5.89
CA TRP A 305 -18.32 -15.21 6.06
C TRP A 305 -19.33 -14.07 6.00
N LEU A 306 -20.52 -14.30 5.46
CA LEU A 306 -21.59 -13.31 5.38
C LEU A 306 -22.78 -13.81 6.20
N PRO A 307 -22.89 -13.41 7.49
CA PRO A 307 -23.87 -13.98 8.42
C PRO A 307 -25.32 -13.75 8.00
N HIS A 308 -25.59 -12.68 7.26
CA HIS A 308 -26.91 -12.36 6.69
C HIS A 308 -27.50 -13.48 5.82
N TYR A 309 -26.65 -14.25 5.13
CA TYR A 309 -27.07 -15.33 4.24
C TYR A 309 -27.08 -16.72 4.90
N ALA A 310 -26.67 -16.83 6.16
CA ALA A 310 -26.61 -18.12 6.86
C ALA A 310 -28.00 -18.55 7.36
N PRO A 311 -28.26 -19.85 7.60
CA PRO A 311 -29.49 -20.26 8.27
C PRO A 311 -29.48 -19.80 9.74
N PRO A 312 -30.63 -19.39 10.34
CA PRO A 312 -30.68 -18.93 11.74
C PRO A 312 -30.14 -19.95 12.77
N SER A 313 -30.20 -21.24 12.44
CA SER A 313 -29.65 -22.33 13.25
C SER A 313 -28.12 -22.43 13.24
N HIS A 314 -27.41 -21.62 12.44
CA HIS A 314 -25.96 -21.70 12.30
C HIS A 314 -25.26 -21.47 13.66
N PRO A 315 -24.23 -22.27 14.02
CA PRO A 315 -23.62 -22.28 15.36
C PRO A 315 -23.05 -20.93 15.81
N TYR A 316 -22.57 -20.11 14.87
CA TYR A 316 -21.98 -18.79 15.17
C TYR A 316 -23.01 -17.66 15.30
N LEU A 317 -24.28 -17.91 14.96
CA LEU A 317 -25.34 -16.90 15.11
C LEU A 317 -25.93 -16.92 16.52
N LEU A 318 -26.44 -15.75 16.89
CA LEU A 318 -27.14 -15.49 18.13
C LEU A 318 -28.61 -16.00 18.08
N PRO A 319 -29.40 -15.88 19.17
CA PRO A 319 -30.75 -16.44 19.24
C PRO A 319 -31.67 -15.95 18.11
N GLU A 320 -32.32 -16.90 17.43
CA GLU A 320 -33.22 -16.64 16.30
C GLU A 320 -34.43 -15.79 16.70
N THR A 321 -34.95 -16.01 17.91
CA THR A 321 -36.11 -15.30 18.44
C THR A 321 -35.79 -14.71 19.81
N LEU A 322 -36.44 -13.58 20.10
CA LEU A 322 -36.37 -12.95 21.41
C LEU A 322 -37.56 -13.37 22.28
N PRO A 323 -37.40 -13.47 23.61
CA PRO A 323 -38.53 -13.54 24.54
C PRO A 323 -39.43 -12.31 24.37
N GLU A 324 -40.73 -12.44 24.67
CA GLU A 324 -41.73 -11.39 24.43
C GLU A 324 -41.37 -10.04 25.07
N GLU A 325 -40.74 -10.07 26.25
CA GLU A 325 -40.27 -8.87 26.95
C GLU A 325 -39.15 -8.08 26.22
N PHE A 326 -38.50 -8.68 25.21
CA PHE A 326 -37.46 -8.04 24.39
C PHE A 326 -37.92 -7.78 22.93
N ARG A 327 -39.17 -8.13 22.55
CA ARG A 327 -39.70 -7.96 21.19
C ARG A 327 -40.21 -6.54 20.92
N HIS A 328 -40.10 -6.09 19.67
CA HIS A 328 -40.49 -4.74 19.23
C HIS A 328 -41.00 -4.72 17.76
N GLU A 329 -41.45 -3.56 17.26
CA GLU A 329 -42.10 -3.42 15.93
C GLU A 329 -41.28 -3.96 14.75
N GLU A 330 -39.93 -3.96 14.85
CA GLU A 330 -39.02 -4.52 13.85
C GLU A 330 -38.47 -5.91 14.23
N ASP A 331 -38.75 -6.44 15.44
CA ASP A 331 -38.24 -7.71 16.00
C ASP A 331 -36.70 -7.90 15.95
N GLU A 332 -35.94 -6.81 15.82
CA GLU A 332 -34.47 -6.81 15.77
C GLU A 332 -33.85 -6.08 16.97
N LEU A 333 -32.82 -6.69 17.58
CA LEU A 333 -32.03 -6.12 18.67
C LEU A 333 -30.54 -6.10 18.32
N TRP A 334 -29.95 -4.92 18.29
CA TRP A 334 -28.53 -4.68 18.03
C TRP A 334 -27.77 -4.51 19.36
N LEU A 335 -26.58 -5.10 19.44
CA LEU A 335 -25.70 -5.04 20.61
C LEU A 335 -24.54 -4.09 20.34
N ASP A 336 -24.86 -2.82 20.11
CA ASP A 336 -23.86 -1.83 19.68
C ASP A 336 -23.22 -1.07 20.84
N ASP A 337 -23.82 -1.15 22.05
CA ASP A 337 -23.34 -0.46 23.25
C ASP A 337 -22.85 -1.45 24.33
N GLY A 338 -21.56 -1.38 24.68
CA GLY A 338 -21.02 -1.98 25.90
C GLY A 338 -21.09 -3.51 25.98
N VAL A 339 -20.73 -4.21 24.90
CA VAL A 339 -20.72 -5.69 24.90
C VAL A 339 -19.52 -6.23 25.67
N GLY A 340 -19.77 -7.14 26.60
CA GLY A 340 -18.77 -7.82 27.41
C GLY A 340 -18.97 -9.33 27.47
N TRP A 341 -17.95 -10.05 27.92
CA TRP A 341 -17.98 -11.49 28.12
C TRP A 341 -18.00 -11.85 29.61
N SER A 342 -18.67 -12.94 29.97
CA SER A 342 -18.42 -13.58 31.26
C SER A 342 -16.97 -14.06 31.34
N ARG A 343 -16.41 -14.14 32.55
CA ARG A 343 -15.00 -14.54 32.79
C ARG A 343 -14.66 -15.93 32.24
N ASP A 344 -15.62 -16.85 32.26
CA ASP A 344 -15.49 -18.20 31.71
C ASP A 344 -15.74 -18.27 30.18
N GLY A 345 -16.14 -17.16 29.56
CA GLY A 345 -16.39 -17.05 28.12
C GLY A 345 -17.62 -17.83 27.65
N THR A 346 -18.60 -18.08 28.52
CA THR A 346 -19.84 -18.82 28.21
C THR A 346 -21.04 -17.91 27.94
N ARG A 347 -20.99 -16.64 28.38
CA ARG A 347 -22.09 -15.67 28.25
C ARG A 347 -21.61 -14.33 27.69
N LEU A 348 -22.52 -13.64 27.01
CA LEU A 348 -22.37 -12.23 26.62
C LEU A 348 -23.26 -11.35 27.49
N TYR A 349 -22.76 -10.18 27.83
CA TYR A 349 -23.49 -9.10 28.48
C TYR A 349 -23.54 -7.90 27.55
N ALA A 350 -24.66 -7.20 27.56
CA ALA A 350 -24.81 -5.95 26.83
C ALA A 350 -25.77 -5.03 27.59
N TYR A 351 -25.54 -3.72 27.48
CA TYR A 351 -26.42 -2.74 28.08
C TYR A 351 -27.58 -2.45 27.14
N ASP A 352 -28.81 -2.66 27.60
CA ASP A 352 -29.98 -2.21 26.87
C ASP A 352 -30.36 -0.79 27.32
N ALA A 353 -30.06 0.19 26.47
CA ALA A 353 -30.31 1.60 26.74
C ALA A 353 -31.81 1.92 26.95
N ARG A 354 -32.72 1.11 26.40
CA ARG A 354 -34.17 1.34 26.47
C ARG A 354 -34.72 1.01 27.85
N HIS A 355 -34.42 -0.17 28.37
CA HIS A 355 -34.84 -0.61 29.70
C HIS A 355 -33.86 -0.16 30.80
N LYS A 356 -32.72 0.44 30.40
CA LYS A 356 -31.65 0.91 31.30
C LYS A 356 -31.16 -0.19 32.22
N ARG A 357 -30.95 -1.38 31.64
CA ARG A 357 -30.56 -2.59 32.36
C ARG A 357 -29.72 -3.48 31.47
N ASP A 358 -28.81 -4.23 32.07
CA ASP A 358 -28.01 -5.22 31.37
C ASP A 358 -28.82 -6.48 31.05
N LEU A 359 -28.68 -6.96 29.82
CA LEU A 359 -29.13 -8.27 29.40
C LEU A 359 -27.95 -9.25 29.37
N VAL A 360 -28.26 -10.53 29.51
CA VAL A 360 -27.31 -11.64 29.45
C VAL A 360 -27.78 -12.65 28.40
N ILE A 361 -26.83 -13.16 27.62
CA ILE A 361 -27.05 -14.16 26.58
C ILE A 361 -26.19 -15.38 26.89
N ASP A 362 -26.82 -16.52 27.15
CA ASP A 362 -26.12 -17.80 27.31
C ASP A 362 -25.83 -18.41 25.94
N LEU A 363 -24.55 -18.56 25.59
CA LEU A 363 -24.15 -18.97 24.23
C LEU A 363 -24.40 -20.46 23.96
N ALA A 364 -24.50 -21.29 25.01
CA ALA A 364 -24.75 -22.72 24.87
C ALA A 364 -26.23 -23.02 24.66
N THR A 365 -27.09 -22.37 25.45
CA THR A 365 -28.54 -22.56 25.40
C THR A 365 -29.25 -21.58 24.46
N ARG A 366 -28.57 -20.50 24.04
CA ARG A 366 -29.12 -19.40 23.23
C ARG A 366 -30.30 -18.70 23.90
N GLN A 367 -30.31 -18.66 25.23
CA GLN A 367 -31.33 -17.97 26.01
C GLN A 367 -30.90 -16.53 26.30
N VAL A 368 -31.86 -15.61 26.22
CA VAL A 368 -31.71 -14.20 26.59
C VAL A 368 -32.52 -13.95 27.86
N GLY A 369 -31.95 -13.21 28.79
CA GLY A 369 -32.63 -12.76 29.99
C GLY A 369 -31.99 -11.50 30.55
N TRP A 370 -32.56 -10.97 31.63
CA TRP A 370 -31.95 -9.85 32.34
C TRP A 370 -30.84 -10.34 33.26
N ALA A 371 -29.76 -9.56 33.38
CA ALA A 371 -28.74 -9.79 34.40
C ALA A 371 -29.35 -9.64 35.81
N ALA A 372 -29.02 -10.54 36.72
CA ALA A 372 -29.40 -10.43 38.14
C ALA A 372 -28.62 -9.30 38.83
N GLU A 373 -29.11 -8.76 39.96
CA GLU A 373 -28.36 -7.77 40.75
C GLU A 373 -27.02 -8.33 41.26
N GLU A 374 -26.93 -9.65 41.48
CA GLU A 374 -25.68 -10.36 41.81
C GLU A 374 -24.78 -10.64 40.59
N ASP A 375 -25.34 -10.57 39.38
CA ASP A 375 -24.58 -10.54 38.12
C ASP A 375 -24.09 -9.11 37.81
N GLY A 376 -24.49 -8.13 38.63
CA GLY A 376 -24.24 -6.71 38.46
C GLY A 376 -22.74 -6.44 38.37
N HIS A 377 -22.34 -5.90 37.22
CA HIS A 377 -21.01 -5.43 36.87
C HIS A 377 -19.93 -5.75 37.92
N GLU A 378 -19.22 -6.87 37.74
CA GLU A 378 -17.77 -6.85 37.96
C GLU A 378 -17.17 -5.90 36.90
N SER A 379 -17.50 -4.62 37.07
CA SER A 379 -16.96 -3.50 36.33
C SER A 379 -15.46 -3.64 36.33
N ALA A 380 -14.91 -3.59 35.11
CA ALA A 380 -13.49 -3.58 34.78
C ALA A 380 -12.59 -3.60 36.01
N VAL A 381 -12.03 -4.79 36.32
CA VAL A 381 -10.83 -4.93 37.17
C VAL A 381 -10.00 -3.68 36.95
N GLU A 382 -9.78 -2.89 38.01
CA GLU A 382 -9.08 -1.60 37.98
C GLU A 382 -8.01 -1.65 36.89
N ARG A 383 -8.27 -1.03 35.72
CA ARG A 383 -7.34 -0.98 34.57
C ARG A 383 -6.21 0.02 34.87
N GLY A 384 -5.60 -0.13 36.04
CA GLY A 384 -4.42 0.60 36.49
C GLY A 384 -3.18 -0.24 36.19
N GLY A 385 -2.14 0.42 35.65
CA GLY A 385 -0.85 -0.22 35.43
C GLY A 385 -0.31 -0.88 36.69
N ALA A 386 0.20 -2.12 36.57
CA ALA A 386 0.82 -2.82 37.68
C ALA A 386 2.00 -1.98 38.23
N GLY A 387 2.12 -1.92 39.56
CA GLY A 387 3.24 -1.26 40.24
C GLY A 387 3.06 0.24 40.51
N GLY A 388 1.85 0.79 40.34
CA GLY A 388 1.51 2.17 40.70
C GLY A 388 1.96 3.24 39.70
N VAL A 389 2.57 2.85 38.57
CA VAL A 389 2.91 3.79 37.48
C VAL A 389 1.61 4.30 36.85
N ARG A 390 1.44 5.62 36.78
CA ARG A 390 0.32 6.23 36.06
C ARG A 390 0.71 6.49 34.62
N VAL A 391 -0.12 6.08 33.68
CA VAL A 391 0.08 6.30 32.25
C VAL A 391 -0.95 7.29 31.74
N SER A 392 -0.55 8.21 30.86
CA SER A 392 -1.47 9.01 30.05
C SER A 392 -1.12 8.83 28.57
N VAL A 393 -2.14 8.56 27.77
CA VAL A 393 -2.05 8.44 26.31
C VAL A 393 -2.95 9.51 25.69
N ASP A 394 -2.40 10.29 24.77
CA ASP A 394 -3.14 11.15 23.84
C ASP A 394 -2.77 10.79 22.40
N SER A 395 -3.36 11.48 21.41
CA SER A 395 -3.16 11.17 19.99
C SER A 395 -1.72 11.29 19.51
N THR A 396 -0.84 11.97 20.25
CA THR A 396 0.55 12.24 19.87
C THR A 396 1.56 12.03 21.00
N ARG A 397 1.14 11.53 22.16
CA ARG A 397 2.01 11.38 23.32
C ARG A 397 1.63 10.20 24.20
N VAL A 398 2.65 9.52 24.72
CA VAL A 398 2.52 8.54 25.80
C VAL A 398 3.44 8.98 26.93
N THR A 399 2.92 9.07 28.16
CA THR A 399 3.70 9.48 29.35
C THR A 399 3.51 8.50 30.49
N PHE A 400 4.59 8.11 31.15
CA PHE A 400 4.63 7.26 32.33
C PHE A 400 5.10 8.09 33.53
N ARG A 401 4.37 8.04 34.65
CA ARG A 401 4.68 8.80 35.87
C ARG A 401 4.80 7.91 37.09
N ARG A 402 5.75 8.24 37.97
CA ARG A 402 5.99 7.48 39.21
C ARG A 402 4.85 7.70 40.23
N PRO A 403 4.41 6.66 40.95
CA PRO A 403 3.32 6.73 41.94
C PRO A 403 3.59 7.67 43.12
N ASP A 404 4.84 7.65 43.59
CA ASP A 404 5.28 8.20 44.88
C ASP A 404 5.60 9.70 44.83
N THR A 405 6.15 10.14 43.70
CA THR A 405 6.68 11.49 43.50
C THR A 405 5.87 12.29 42.49
N GLY A 406 5.05 11.63 41.66
CA GLY A 406 4.37 12.23 40.51
C GLY A 406 5.32 12.65 39.38
N GLY A 407 6.63 12.47 39.55
CA GLY A 407 7.65 12.79 38.55
C GLY A 407 7.55 11.89 37.32
N GLU A 408 7.92 12.43 36.16
CA GLU A 408 7.93 11.71 34.90
C GLU A 408 8.99 10.58 34.95
N LEU A 409 8.53 9.35 34.67
CA LEU A 409 9.40 8.20 34.48
C LEU A 409 9.96 8.20 33.05
N SER A 410 9.07 8.45 32.08
CA SER A 410 9.39 8.63 30.66
C SER A 410 8.22 9.30 29.94
N GLY A 411 8.49 9.95 28.81
CA GLY A 411 7.50 10.61 27.97
C GLY A 411 7.96 10.65 26.52
N PHE A 412 7.07 10.29 25.61
CA PHE A 412 7.37 10.20 24.18
C PHE A 412 6.34 10.98 23.40
N THR A 413 6.79 11.90 22.56
CA THR A 413 5.96 12.65 21.63
C THR A 413 6.24 12.15 20.22
N PHE A 414 5.19 11.76 19.51
CA PHE A 414 5.25 11.20 18.16
C PHE A 414 5.07 12.28 17.10
N LEU A 415 5.16 11.88 15.83
CA LEU A 415 4.89 12.74 14.66
C LEU A 415 5.81 13.96 14.54
N ARG A 416 7.02 13.87 15.09
CA ARG A 416 8.05 14.89 14.90
C ARG A 416 8.74 14.72 13.55
N GLU A 417 8.97 15.83 12.88
CA GLU A 417 9.71 15.89 11.62
C GLU A 417 10.79 16.98 11.72
N PRO A 418 12.01 16.63 12.20
CA PRO A 418 13.15 17.52 12.19
C PRO A 418 13.41 18.16 10.82
N PRO A 419 13.93 19.40 10.77
CA PRO A 419 14.31 20.05 9.52
C PRO A 419 15.47 19.31 8.86
N GLY A 420 15.35 19.07 7.56
CA GLY A 420 16.34 18.34 6.76
C GLY A 420 15.95 16.88 6.49
N PRO A 421 16.71 16.20 5.61
CA PRO A 421 16.42 14.82 5.22
C PRO A 421 16.63 13.83 6.39
N ARG A 422 15.95 12.68 6.33
CA ARG A 422 16.24 11.56 7.23
C ARG A 422 17.67 11.05 6.97
N LEU A 423 18.26 10.35 7.93
CA LEU A 423 19.63 9.85 7.81
C LEU A 423 19.78 8.74 6.75
N LEU A 424 18.71 7.95 6.57
CA LEU A 424 18.60 6.88 5.59
C LEU A 424 17.28 7.06 4.83
N GLU A 425 17.32 7.71 3.67
CA GLU A 425 16.15 7.96 2.82
C GLU A 425 16.00 6.91 1.71
N ASP A 426 14.76 6.61 1.30
CA ASP A 426 14.45 5.97 0.02
C ASP A 426 14.97 4.54 -0.21
N ASP A 427 15.31 3.82 0.87
CA ASP A 427 15.46 2.37 0.80
C ASP A 427 14.24 1.68 1.42
N TYR A 428 13.41 1.08 0.56
CA TYR A 428 12.19 0.38 0.94
C TYR A 428 12.43 -0.63 2.08
N VAL A 429 13.60 -1.26 2.13
CA VAL A 429 13.93 -2.20 3.20
C VAL A 429 14.20 -1.46 4.51
N LEU A 430 15.00 -0.39 4.50
CA LEU A 430 15.28 0.39 5.71
C LEU A 430 14.02 1.05 6.30
N GLU A 431 13.10 1.49 5.44
CA GLU A 431 11.81 2.01 5.87
C GLU A 431 10.93 0.94 6.53
N GLN A 432 10.92 -0.29 6.02
CA GLN A 432 10.20 -1.40 6.65
C GLN A 432 10.67 -1.71 8.07
N HIS A 433 11.95 -1.46 8.35
CA HIS A 433 12.55 -1.67 9.67
C HIS A 433 12.46 -0.45 10.59
N ASN A 434 11.88 0.66 10.11
CA ASN A 434 11.66 1.90 10.86
C ASN A 434 12.92 2.43 11.57
N VAL A 435 14.10 2.28 10.96
CA VAL A 435 15.38 2.58 11.64
C VAL A 435 15.55 4.06 12.01
N ASN A 436 14.93 4.96 11.25
CA ASN A 436 14.99 6.40 11.48
C ASN A 436 14.00 6.84 12.56
N PHE A 437 14.41 7.75 13.43
CA PHE A 437 13.51 8.40 14.38
C PHE A 437 13.95 9.83 14.71
N ALA A 438 12.98 10.66 15.06
CA ALA A 438 13.22 12.01 15.56
C ALA A 438 13.49 11.94 17.06
N LEU A 439 14.70 12.31 17.48
CA LEU A 439 15.05 12.39 18.90
C LEU A 439 14.37 13.58 19.58
N ASP A 440 14.29 14.69 18.84
CA ASP A 440 13.58 15.93 19.19
C ASP A 440 13.06 16.61 17.91
N ASP A 441 12.66 17.87 17.99
CA ASP A 441 12.09 18.62 16.83
C ASP A 441 13.16 19.08 15.83
N HIS A 442 14.44 18.76 16.10
CA HIS A 442 15.60 19.28 15.37
C HIS A 442 16.60 18.22 14.94
N THR A 443 16.51 17.00 15.48
CA THR A 443 17.55 15.98 15.36
C THR A 443 16.99 14.66 14.83
N TRP A 444 17.39 14.28 13.62
CA TRP A 444 17.23 12.91 13.13
C TRP A 444 18.29 12.00 13.75
N CYS A 445 17.86 10.78 14.11
CA CYS A 445 18.72 9.69 14.56
C CYS A 445 18.31 8.40 13.83
N ALA A 446 19.20 7.41 13.83
CA ALA A 446 18.88 6.07 13.37
C ALA A 446 19.42 5.03 14.34
N ALA A 447 18.61 4.02 14.68
CA ALA A 447 19.01 2.94 15.59
C ALA A 447 18.84 1.59 14.91
N PHE A 448 19.87 0.76 15.04
CA PHE A 448 19.90 -0.60 14.51
C PHE A 448 19.81 -1.62 15.64
N GLU A 449 19.18 -2.77 15.38
CA GLU A 449 18.87 -3.78 16.39
C GLU A 449 20.16 -4.30 17.10
N GLU A 450 21.30 -4.25 16.43
CA GLU A 450 22.63 -4.68 16.88
C GLU A 450 23.30 -3.71 17.89
N GLY A 451 22.79 -2.48 18.01
CA GLY A 451 23.31 -1.47 18.95
C GLY A 451 24.12 -0.32 18.35
N VAL A 452 24.22 -0.28 17.02
CA VAL A 452 24.78 0.87 16.29
C VAL A 452 23.71 1.97 16.24
N VAL A 453 24.10 3.21 16.54
CA VAL A 453 23.19 4.37 16.52
C VAL A 453 23.85 5.53 15.79
N ILE A 454 23.20 6.05 14.76
CA ILE A 454 23.63 7.27 14.09
C ILE A 454 23.00 8.45 14.84
N ALA A 455 23.84 9.25 15.49
CA ALA A 455 23.40 10.43 16.25
C ALA A 455 24.59 11.35 16.56
N PRO A 456 24.35 12.63 16.89
CA PRO A 456 25.40 13.51 17.37
C PRO A 456 26.04 12.96 18.66
N PRO A 457 27.39 12.89 18.77
CA PRO A 457 28.07 12.20 19.87
C PRO A 457 27.78 12.73 21.28
N ASP A 458 27.37 14.00 21.38
CA ASP A 458 27.04 14.71 22.62
C ASP A 458 25.62 14.40 23.14
N ARG A 459 24.79 13.70 22.36
CA ARG A 459 23.37 13.42 22.70
C ARG A 459 23.15 12.06 23.39
N ARG A 460 24.19 11.47 23.97
CA ARG A 460 24.11 10.11 24.58
C ARG A 460 23.09 9.97 25.70
N GLU A 461 22.93 10.99 26.53
CA GLU A 461 21.94 10.97 27.62
C GLU A 461 20.50 10.97 27.08
N ASP A 462 20.24 11.75 26.02
CA ASP A 462 18.94 11.79 25.36
C ASP A 462 18.63 10.46 24.67
N LEU A 463 19.64 9.84 24.05
CA LEU A 463 19.51 8.49 23.48
C LEU A 463 19.15 7.46 24.56
N ASP A 464 19.76 7.52 25.75
CA ASP A 464 19.38 6.64 26.85
C ASP A 464 17.95 6.88 27.33
N ALA A 465 17.46 8.12 27.31
CA ALA A 465 16.08 8.45 27.68
C ALA A 465 15.03 7.84 26.74
N VAL A 466 15.39 7.52 25.49
CA VAL A 466 14.46 6.99 24.49
C VAL A 466 14.71 5.52 24.14
N LEU A 467 15.96 5.10 23.99
CA LEU A 467 16.33 3.77 23.54
C LEU A 467 16.32 2.74 24.68
N THR A 468 16.00 1.49 24.35
CA THR A 468 16.06 0.36 25.28
C THR A 468 16.59 -0.87 24.56
N TRP A 469 17.32 -1.71 25.28
CA TRP A 469 17.51 -3.11 24.88
C TRP A 469 16.23 -3.86 25.22
N SER A 470 15.50 -4.33 24.22
CA SER A 470 14.32 -5.17 24.42
C SER A 470 14.75 -6.63 24.47
N VAL A 471 14.46 -7.31 25.57
CA VAL A 471 14.77 -8.73 25.79
C VAL A 471 13.48 -9.54 25.66
N ASP A 472 13.51 -10.56 24.80
CA ASP A 472 12.35 -11.40 24.44
C ASP A 472 11.12 -10.60 24.01
N ARG A 473 11.32 -9.35 23.53
CA ARG A 473 10.26 -8.38 23.21
C ARG A 473 9.32 -8.03 24.37
N ARG A 474 9.68 -8.43 25.59
CA ARG A 474 8.85 -8.35 26.79
C ARG A 474 9.44 -7.44 27.86
N PHE A 475 10.75 -7.27 27.89
CA PHE A 475 11.43 -6.58 28.97
C PHE A 475 12.35 -5.49 28.45
N GLY A 476 12.22 -4.28 29.01
CA GLY A 476 13.13 -3.17 28.73
C GLY A 476 14.39 -3.23 29.60
N TRP A 477 15.56 -3.24 28.98
CA TRP A 477 16.85 -3.19 29.63
C TRP A 477 17.58 -1.87 29.28
N PRO A 478 18.05 -1.09 30.26
CA PRO A 478 18.65 0.23 30.02
C PRO A 478 19.91 0.17 29.14
N VAL A 479 20.03 1.08 28.17
CA VAL A 479 21.19 1.14 27.27
C VAL A 479 22.42 1.73 27.95
N ARG A 480 22.27 2.67 28.89
CA ARG A 480 23.37 3.26 29.67
C ARG A 480 24.23 2.26 30.45
N TRP A 481 23.73 1.05 30.72
CA TRP A 481 24.48 0.04 31.49
C TRP A 481 25.55 -0.67 30.66
N GLY A 482 25.43 -0.71 29.33
CA GLY A 482 26.40 -1.32 28.40
C GLY A 482 26.96 -0.37 27.34
N GLY A 483 26.41 0.86 27.23
CA GLY A 483 26.78 1.83 26.20
C GLY A 483 26.16 1.50 24.83
N LEU A 484 26.18 2.51 23.95
CA LEU A 484 25.77 2.42 22.55
C LEU A 484 27.00 2.65 21.65
N ASP A 485 27.05 1.98 20.49
CA ASP A 485 28.03 2.34 19.46
C ASP A 485 27.48 3.52 18.65
N VAL A 486 27.65 4.72 19.22
CA VAL A 486 27.18 5.97 18.60
C VAL A 486 28.18 6.43 17.55
N VAL A 487 27.72 6.51 16.30
CA VAL A 487 28.48 6.94 15.14
C VAL A 487 27.92 8.26 14.58
N PRO A 488 28.78 9.12 14.00
CA PRO A 488 28.35 10.46 13.57
C PRO A 488 27.57 10.48 12.25
N ASP A 489 27.74 9.47 11.40
CA ASP A 489 27.16 9.43 10.06
C ASP A 489 26.94 8.00 9.54
N VAL A 490 26.23 7.90 8.43
CA VAL A 490 25.86 6.64 7.78
C VAL A 490 27.06 5.89 7.20
N ARG A 491 28.13 6.57 6.78
CA ARG A 491 29.34 5.92 6.25
C ARG A 491 30.06 5.16 7.36
N THR A 492 30.20 5.81 8.51
CA THR A 492 30.75 5.19 9.72
C THR A 492 29.85 4.04 10.21
N ALA A 493 28.52 4.19 10.11
CA ALA A 493 27.59 3.10 10.44
C ALA A 493 27.78 1.88 9.53
N ALA A 494 27.97 2.07 8.23
CA ALA A 494 28.19 1.01 7.26
C ALA A 494 29.44 0.17 7.55
N GLU A 495 30.49 0.80 8.10
CA GLU A 495 31.72 0.13 8.55
C GLU A 495 31.54 -0.68 9.84
N ARG A 496 30.60 -0.27 10.70
CA ARG A 496 30.34 -0.92 12.00
C ARG A 496 29.31 -2.03 11.93
N LEU A 497 28.34 -1.90 11.03
CA LEU A 497 27.34 -2.93 10.79
C LEU A 497 27.96 -4.13 10.05
N GLY A 498 27.46 -5.33 10.36
CA GLY A 498 27.85 -6.57 9.70
C GLY A 498 27.51 -6.59 8.20
N GLU A 499 27.99 -7.59 7.48
CA GLU A 499 27.72 -7.70 6.02
C GLU A 499 26.34 -8.30 5.71
N ASP A 500 25.67 -8.86 6.72
CA ASP A 500 24.36 -9.47 6.62
C ASP A 500 23.26 -8.55 7.15
N GLY A 501 22.00 -8.84 6.83
CA GLY A 501 20.83 -8.14 7.37
C GLY A 501 20.80 -6.67 6.96
N LEU A 502 20.54 -5.77 7.91
CA LEU A 502 20.43 -4.33 7.66
C LEU A 502 21.77 -3.69 7.25
N GLY A 503 22.90 -4.26 7.67
CA GLY A 503 24.22 -3.74 7.32
C GLY A 503 24.52 -3.81 5.82
N TYR A 504 24.03 -4.85 5.13
CA TYR A 504 24.07 -4.95 3.67
C TYR A 504 23.38 -3.74 3.01
N PHE A 505 22.14 -3.44 3.42
CA PHE A 505 21.36 -2.35 2.84
C PHE A 505 21.93 -0.98 3.16
N VAL A 506 22.52 -0.78 4.35
CA VAL A 506 23.20 0.47 4.70
C VAL A 506 24.46 0.66 3.84
N ARG A 507 25.21 -0.41 3.54
CA ARG A 507 26.36 -0.33 2.62
C ARG A 507 25.92 -0.06 1.20
N GLU A 508 24.90 -0.77 0.71
CA GLU A 508 24.32 -0.52 -0.61
C GLU A 508 23.82 0.93 -0.72
N TYR A 509 23.19 1.45 0.35
CA TYR A 509 22.80 2.85 0.44
C TYR A 509 24.02 3.78 0.32
N VAL A 510 25.10 3.53 1.08
CA VAL A 510 26.35 4.31 1.01
C VAL A 510 27.05 4.21 -0.35
N GLU A 511 27.00 3.07 -1.02
CA GLU A 511 27.51 2.87 -2.38
C GLU A 511 26.68 3.63 -3.41
N ARG A 512 25.35 3.67 -3.25
CA ARG A 512 24.45 4.54 -4.03
C ARG A 512 24.66 6.03 -3.69
N MET A 513 25.23 6.35 -2.53
CA MET A 513 25.70 7.69 -2.15
C MET A 513 27.09 8.04 -2.74
N GLU A 514 27.66 7.23 -3.64
CA GLU A 514 28.84 7.64 -4.43
C GLU A 514 28.57 9.01 -5.07
N PRO A 515 29.57 9.92 -5.08
CA PRO A 515 29.37 11.27 -5.53
C PRO A 515 29.18 11.26 -7.05
N THR A 516 27.94 11.20 -7.52
CA THR A 516 27.60 11.93 -8.73
C THR A 516 27.84 13.39 -8.38
N GLU A 517 28.89 13.91 -9.00
CA GLU A 517 29.39 15.26 -8.98
C GLU A 517 28.45 16.28 -8.34
N ALA A 518 29.03 17.17 -7.53
CA ALA A 518 28.62 18.56 -7.64
C ALA A 518 28.76 18.98 -9.13
N GLN A 519 27.75 18.67 -9.94
CA GLN A 519 27.47 19.20 -11.25
C GLN A 519 26.48 20.33 -11.00
N GLY A 520 26.86 21.59 -11.01
CA GLY A 520 28.18 22.19 -11.00
C GLY A 520 28.01 23.62 -10.51
N ASP A 521 29.11 24.35 -10.42
CA ASP A 521 29.13 25.82 -10.37
C ASP A 521 28.53 26.49 -11.66
N GLY A 522 27.63 25.80 -12.37
CA GLY A 522 26.89 26.30 -13.52
C GLY A 522 25.48 26.73 -13.12
N ALA A 523 25.00 27.84 -13.66
CA ALA A 523 23.62 28.25 -13.50
C ALA A 523 22.68 27.18 -14.10
N TRP A 524 21.73 26.69 -13.30
CA TRP A 524 20.58 25.91 -13.79
C TRP A 524 19.44 26.89 -14.12
N PRO A 525 18.69 26.71 -15.22
CA PRO A 525 18.75 25.58 -16.16
C PRO A 525 19.98 25.60 -17.07
N PRO A 526 20.46 24.41 -17.53
CA PRO A 526 21.58 24.32 -18.47
C PRO A 526 21.27 25.08 -19.78
N PRO A 527 22.26 25.44 -20.61
CA PRO A 527 21.98 26.04 -21.91
C PRO A 527 21.00 25.17 -22.74
N ASN A 528 19.95 25.79 -23.28
CA ASN A 528 18.90 25.09 -24.05
C ASN A 528 19.37 24.73 -25.47
N THR A 529 20.27 23.76 -25.57
CA THR A 529 20.86 23.25 -26.83
C THR A 529 20.25 21.93 -27.30
N ALA A 530 19.50 21.23 -26.45
CA ALA A 530 18.86 19.97 -26.83
C ALA A 530 17.72 20.19 -27.83
N THR A 531 17.54 19.22 -28.69
CA THR A 531 16.54 19.20 -29.76
C THR A 531 15.41 18.22 -29.46
N LEU A 532 14.33 18.29 -30.24
CA LEU A 532 13.29 17.26 -30.18
C LEU A 532 13.85 15.88 -30.54
N ASP A 533 14.87 15.78 -31.39
CA ASP A 533 15.52 14.51 -31.75
C ASP A 533 16.19 13.86 -30.53
N ASP A 534 16.83 14.66 -29.69
CA ASP A 534 17.42 14.20 -28.44
C ASP A 534 16.33 13.69 -27.48
N LEU A 535 15.19 14.38 -27.41
CA LEU A 535 14.06 13.93 -26.58
C LEU A 535 13.41 12.64 -27.12
N PHE A 536 13.25 12.48 -28.42
CA PHE A 536 12.83 11.21 -29.03
C PHE A 536 13.80 10.06 -28.73
N THR A 537 15.10 10.36 -28.69
CA THR A 537 16.13 9.39 -28.33
C THR A 537 15.98 8.99 -26.86
N ALA A 538 15.85 9.97 -25.96
CA ALA A 538 15.63 9.72 -24.54
C ALA A 538 14.36 8.90 -24.27
N VAL A 539 13.28 9.17 -25.02
CA VAL A 539 12.05 8.37 -25.02
C VAL A 539 12.32 6.89 -25.36
N LYS A 540 13.02 6.63 -26.46
CA LYS A 540 13.35 5.28 -26.93
C LYS A 540 14.26 4.56 -25.92
N ASP A 541 15.24 5.27 -25.39
CA ASP A 541 16.21 4.71 -24.44
C ASP A 541 15.50 4.38 -23.10
N ALA A 542 14.63 5.26 -22.60
CA ALA A 542 13.89 5.04 -21.35
C ALA A 542 13.01 3.78 -21.39
N VAL A 543 12.35 3.49 -22.52
CA VAL A 543 11.54 2.26 -22.64
C VAL A 543 12.38 1.01 -22.88
N SER A 544 13.60 1.15 -23.41
CA SER A 544 14.51 0.02 -23.65
C SER A 544 15.05 -0.62 -22.37
N GLU A 545 15.05 0.13 -21.26
CA GLU A 545 15.45 -0.33 -19.93
C GLU A 545 14.38 -1.21 -19.26
N LEU A 546 13.14 -1.23 -19.79
CA LEU A 546 12.03 -1.96 -19.20
C LEU A 546 12.05 -3.46 -19.54
N GLY A 547 11.68 -4.29 -18.54
CA GLY A 547 11.48 -5.73 -18.75
C GLY A 547 10.23 -6.05 -19.57
N SER A 548 10.16 -7.25 -20.14
CA SER A 548 9.09 -7.69 -21.06
C SER A 548 7.66 -7.63 -20.50
N ASN A 549 7.50 -7.54 -19.17
CA ASN A 549 6.21 -7.35 -18.52
C ASN A 549 5.55 -6.02 -18.90
N TRP A 550 6.32 -5.04 -19.37
CA TRP A 550 5.84 -3.73 -19.82
C TRP A 550 5.58 -3.64 -21.32
N ASN A 551 5.76 -4.72 -22.08
CA ASN A 551 5.63 -4.70 -23.55
C ASN A 551 4.30 -4.11 -24.03
N PHE A 552 3.20 -4.31 -23.29
CA PHE A 552 1.90 -3.72 -23.64
C PHE A 552 1.98 -2.18 -23.73
N ALA A 553 2.64 -1.52 -22.77
CA ALA A 553 2.80 -0.07 -22.73
C ALA A 553 3.92 0.40 -23.68
N VAL A 554 5.01 -0.37 -23.79
CA VAL A 554 6.13 -0.05 -24.70
C VAL A 554 5.67 -0.08 -26.16
N ASN A 555 4.85 -1.07 -26.54
CA ASN A 555 4.28 -1.19 -27.89
C ASN A 555 3.42 0.03 -28.25
N GLU A 556 2.49 0.40 -27.37
CA GLU A 556 1.59 1.55 -27.55
C GLU A 556 2.38 2.86 -27.66
N TYR A 557 3.28 3.10 -26.70
CA TYR A 557 4.12 4.30 -26.67
C TYR A 557 4.97 4.43 -27.94
N LEU A 558 5.78 3.43 -28.28
CA LEU A 558 6.66 3.55 -29.45
C LEU A 558 5.86 3.71 -30.76
N THR A 559 4.68 3.09 -30.86
CA THR A 559 3.74 3.33 -31.97
C THR A 559 3.34 4.79 -32.04
N ASP A 560 3.00 5.39 -30.90
CA ASP A 560 2.60 6.77 -30.82
C ASP A 560 3.72 7.73 -31.18
N ALA A 561 4.91 7.56 -30.60
CA ALA A 561 6.07 8.37 -30.93
C ALA A 561 6.43 8.27 -32.44
N ALA A 562 6.28 7.08 -33.04
CA ALA A 562 6.49 6.88 -34.48
C ALA A 562 5.44 7.61 -35.33
N ARG A 563 4.16 7.61 -34.92
CA ARG A 563 3.10 8.38 -35.58
C ARG A 563 3.37 9.89 -35.51
N LEU A 564 3.88 10.41 -34.39
CA LEU A 564 4.29 11.81 -34.25
C LEU A 564 5.40 12.17 -35.23
N ARG A 565 6.48 11.37 -35.27
CA ARG A 565 7.58 11.53 -36.25
C ARG A 565 7.06 11.56 -37.69
N ALA A 566 6.16 10.64 -38.03
CA ALA A 566 5.57 10.56 -39.36
C ALA A 566 4.79 11.84 -39.74
N ARG A 567 3.96 12.37 -38.83
CA ARG A 567 3.20 13.62 -39.04
C ARG A 567 4.10 14.85 -39.14
N ARG A 568 5.25 14.83 -38.47
CA ARG A 568 6.29 15.86 -38.59
C ARG A 568 7.11 15.74 -39.88
N GLY A 569 6.89 14.69 -40.68
CA GLY A 569 7.60 14.47 -41.92
C GLY A 569 9.03 13.94 -41.73
N GLU A 570 9.25 13.18 -40.66
CA GLU A 570 10.54 12.65 -40.23
C GLU A 570 10.56 11.09 -40.36
N PRO A 571 10.53 10.54 -41.59
CA PRO A 571 10.29 9.11 -41.83
C PRO A 571 11.41 8.19 -41.30
N GLU A 572 12.66 8.64 -41.32
CA GLU A 572 13.80 7.88 -40.80
C GLU A 572 13.71 7.71 -39.28
N GLY A 573 13.36 8.78 -38.56
CA GLY A 573 13.13 8.74 -37.11
C GLY A 573 11.91 7.89 -36.75
N ALA A 574 10.84 7.94 -37.55
CA ALA A 574 9.69 7.07 -37.38
C ALA A 574 10.07 5.58 -37.52
N ALA A 575 10.86 5.23 -38.54
CA ALA A 575 11.33 3.86 -38.75
C ALA A 575 12.19 3.34 -37.59
N GLN A 576 13.07 4.17 -37.03
CA GLN A 576 13.89 3.79 -35.87
C GLN A 576 13.04 3.43 -34.64
N LEU A 577 11.93 4.14 -34.41
CA LEU A 577 11.00 3.84 -33.32
C LEU A 577 10.19 2.57 -33.59
N LEU A 578 9.74 2.37 -34.84
CA LEU A 578 9.08 1.12 -35.25
C LEU A 578 9.97 -0.09 -35.03
N ASP A 579 11.27 0.03 -35.31
CA ASP A 579 12.24 -1.05 -35.13
C ASP A 579 12.43 -1.46 -33.66
N ALA A 580 12.15 -0.56 -32.73
CA ALA A 580 12.24 -0.78 -31.29
C ALA A 580 10.97 -1.42 -30.69
N ILE A 581 9.87 -1.55 -31.44
CA ILE A 581 8.63 -2.19 -30.95
C ILE A 581 8.87 -3.70 -30.77
N PRO A 582 8.73 -4.24 -29.54
CA PRO A 582 9.00 -5.66 -29.27
C PRO A 582 7.89 -6.60 -29.79
N GLY A 583 6.63 -6.14 -29.77
CA GLY A 583 5.48 -6.89 -30.28
C GLY A 583 5.47 -6.98 -31.80
N THR A 584 5.38 -8.20 -32.35
CA THR A 584 5.48 -8.39 -33.81
C THR A 584 4.23 -7.92 -34.53
N ASP A 585 3.05 -8.24 -34.00
CA ASP A 585 1.75 -7.81 -34.52
C ASP A 585 1.52 -6.32 -34.32
N GLU A 586 1.90 -5.76 -33.17
CA GLU A 586 1.85 -4.32 -32.92
C GLU A 586 2.79 -3.55 -33.85
N ARG A 587 4.01 -4.07 -34.11
CA ARG A 587 4.93 -3.46 -35.07
C ARG A 587 4.39 -3.48 -36.50
N VAL A 588 3.68 -4.54 -36.89
CA VAL A 588 3.01 -4.61 -38.21
C VAL A 588 1.92 -3.54 -38.30
N ALA A 589 1.04 -3.44 -37.30
CA ALA A 589 0.02 -2.40 -37.24
C ALA A 589 0.65 -1.00 -37.29
N ALA A 590 1.60 -0.70 -36.39
CA ALA A 590 2.28 0.58 -36.30
C ALA A 590 2.98 0.98 -37.61
N SER A 591 3.64 0.04 -38.27
CA SER A 591 4.30 0.28 -39.57
C SER A 591 3.28 0.63 -40.65
N ALA A 592 2.13 -0.05 -40.70
CA ALA A 592 1.06 0.29 -41.63
C ALA A 592 0.42 1.66 -41.31
N GLN A 593 0.22 1.99 -40.03
CA GLN A 593 -0.28 3.31 -39.61
C GLN A 593 0.69 4.44 -40.01
N VAL A 594 1.99 4.27 -39.78
CA VAL A 594 3.04 5.23 -40.19
C VAL A 594 3.09 5.36 -41.71
N ALA A 595 3.03 4.25 -42.45
CA ALA A 595 2.99 4.28 -43.91
C ALA A 595 1.77 5.03 -44.44
N MET A 596 0.60 4.83 -43.84
CA MET A 596 -0.61 5.57 -44.16
C MET A 596 -0.40 7.08 -43.96
N ILE A 597 0.09 7.50 -42.80
CA ILE A 597 0.36 8.93 -42.50
C ILE A 597 1.33 9.54 -43.52
N LEU A 598 2.45 8.86 -43.80
CA LEU A 598 3.46 9.33 -44.76
C LEU A 598 2.91 9.44 -46.19
N ALA A 599 2.16 8.43 -46.64
CA ALA A 599 1.55 8.43 -47.97
C ALA A 599 0.54 9.58 -48.13
N ARG A 600 -0.28 9.83 -47.10
CA ARG A 600 -1.23 10.96 -47.09
C ARG A 600 -0.54 12.32 -47.06
N ALA A 601 0.66 12.41 -46.49
CA ALA A 601 1.51 13.59 -46.56
C ALA A 601 2.28 13.74 -47.89
N GLY A 602 2.01 12.88 -48.89
CA GLY A 602 2.67 12.91 -50.22
C GLY A 602 4.05 12.25 -50.27
N ARG A 603 4.47 11.55 -49.20
CA ARG A 603 5.78 10.88 -49.08
C ARG A 603 5.68 9.41 -49.49
N THR A 604 5.19 9.16 -50.72
CA THR A 604 4.81 7.82 -51.20
C THR A 604 5.97 6.82 -51.21
N GLU A 605 7.19 7.26 -51.56
CA GLU A 605 8.35 6.36 -51.60
C GLU A 605 8.74 5.88 -50.20
N GLN A 606 8.81 6.80 -49.23
CA GLN A 606 9.11 6.46 -47.84
C GLN A 606 7.97 5.63 -47.21
N ALA A 607 6.72 5.95 -47.54
CA ALA A 607 5.57 5.16 -47.12
C ALA A 607 5.64 3.71 -47.62
N ARG A 608 6.02 3.49 -48.90
CA ARG A 608 6.23 2.14 -49.45
C ARG A 608 7.37 1.41 -48.74
N ALA A 609 8.47 2.11 -48.43
CA ALA A 609 9.60 1.52 -47.72
C ALA A 609 9.20 1.03 -46.32
N VAL A 610 8.42 1.82 -45.56
CA VAL A 610 7.90 1.41 -44.25
C VAL A 610 6.86 0.28 -44.39
N PHE A 611 5.95 0.38 -45.36
CA PHE A 611 4.90 -0.62 -45.56
C PHE A 611 5.43 -1.99 -46.00
N ALA A 612 6.59 -2.05 -46.67
CA ALA A 612 7.25 -3.29 -47.07
C ALA A 612 7.59 -4.22 -45.88
N PHE A 613 7.68 -3.70 -44.65
CA PHE A 613 7.77 -4.52 -43.45
C PHE A 613 6.42 -5.18 -43.11
N ALA A 614 5.35 -4.40 -43.10
CA ALA A 614 4.01 -4.81 -42.66
C ALA A 614 3.30 -5.71 -43.67
N GLU A 615 3.33 -5.36 -44.95
CA GLU A 615 2.58 -6.02 -46.02
C GLU A 615 2.71 -7.56 -46.05
N PRO A 616 3.91 -8.15 -46.13
CA PRO A 616 4.04 -9.61 -46.18
C PRO A 616 3.75 -10.31 -44.84
N ARG A 617 3.59 -9.55 -43.75
CA ARG A 617 3.36 -10.06 -42.39
C ARG A 617 1.93 -9.83 -41.89
N ALA A 618 1.14 -9.03 -42.60
CA ALA A 618 -0.19 -8.61 -42.20
C ALA A 618 -1.11 -9.79 -41.86
N GLU A 619 -1.16 -10.83 -42.71
CA GLU A 619 -2.01 -12.01 -42.46
C GLU A 619 -1.55 -12.81 -41.23
N ALA A 620 -0.24 -12.91 -40.98
CA ALA A 620 0.29 -13.62 -39.82
C ALA A 620 0.14 -12.84 -38.51
N ALA A 621 0.01 -11.51 -38.58
CA ALA A 621 -0.19 -10.63 -37.43
C ALA A 621 -1.63 -10.63 -36.90
N LEU A 622 -2.58 -11.24 -37.62
CA LEU A 622 -3.96 -11.38 -37.19
C LEU A 622 -4.06 -12.39 -36.03
N GLY A 623 -4.20 -11.86 -34.81
CA GLY A 623 -4.46 -12.59 -33.59
C GLY A 623 -5.95 -12.68 -33.26
N LYS A 624 -6.28 -13.18 -32.07
CA LYS A 624 -7.68 -13.36 -31.62
C LYS A 624 -8.34 -12.05 -31.14
N HIS A 625 -7.54 -11.03 -30.85
CA HIS A 625 -7.96 -9.84 -30.10
C HIS A 625 -7.37 -8.53 -30.65
N ASN A 626 -6.86 -8.52 -31.89
CA ASN A 626 -6.20 -7.37 -32.51
C ASN A 626 -6.57 -7.19 -34.00
N VAL A 627 -7.53 -7.97 -34.51
CA VAL A 627 -7.88 -8.03 -35.94
C VAL A 627 -8.34 -6.66 -36.41
N ALA A 628 -9.20 -5.96 -35.65
CA ALA A 628 -9.70 -4.65 -36.06
C ALA A 628 -8.56 -3.62 -36.21
N ASN A 629 -7.61 -3.60 -35.28
CA ASN A 629 -6.47 -2.68 -35.30
C ASN A 629 -5.51 -2.97 -36.47
N VAL A 630 -5.07 -4.23 -36.62
CA VAL A 630 -4.13 -4.62 -37.70
C VAL A 630 -4.80 -4.43 -39.07
N ALA A 631 -6.04 -4.91 -39.24
CA ALA A 631 -6.72 -4.86 -40.52
C ALA A 631 -7.03 -3.42 -40.95
N SER A 632 -7.47 -2.55 -40.04
CA SER A 632 -7.73 -1.15 -40.39
C SER A 632 -6.46 -0.37 -40.74
N ALA A 633 -5.36 -0.60 -40.02
CA ALA A 633 -4.06 0.00 -40.33
C ALA A 633 -3.55 -0.41 -41.73
N VAL A 634 -3.60 -1.71 -42.03
CA VAL A 634 -3.20 -2.26 -43.34
C VAL A 634 -4.11 -1.75 -44.46
N ALA A 635 -5.43 -1.73 -44.23
CA ALA A 635 -6.39 -1.17 -45.18
C ALA A 635 -6.08 0.30 -45.51
N GLY A 636 -5.79 1.08 -44.46
CA GLY A 636 -5.45 2.48 -44.58
C GLY A 636 -4.17 2.73 -45.38
N ALA A 637 -3.13 1.92 -45.15
CA ALA A 637 -1.89 1.98 -45.92
C ALA A 637 -2.12 1.66 -47.40
N TYR A 638 -2.86 0.59 -47.72
CA TYR A 638 -3.22 0.26 -49.12
C TYR A 638 -3.97 1.39 -49.80
N GLN A 639 -4.99 1.93 -49.13
CA GLN A 639 -5.80 3.03 -49.66
C GLN A 639 -4.94 4.28 -49.91
N ALA A 640 -4.06 4.63 -48.99
CA ALA A 640 -3.18 5.78 -49.13
C ALA A 640 -2.10 5.60 -50.22
N LEU A 641 -1.68 4.35 -50.49
CA LEU A 641 -0.73 3.99 -51.54
C LEU A 641 -1.38 3.76 -52.92
N GLY A 642 -2.72 3.78 -53.00
CA GLY A 642 -3.49 3.72 -54.24
C GLY A 642 -4.03 2.34 -54.62
N ASP A 643 -3.98 1.34 -53.73
CA ASP A 643 -4.60 0.03 -53.95
C ASP A 643 -5.97 -0.06 -53.24
N THR A 644 -6.99 0.48 -53.90
CA THR A 644 -8.35 0.51 -53.37
C THR A 644 -8.94 -0.89 -53.19
N ALA A 645 -8.60 -1.85 -54.06
CA ALA A 645 -9.16 -3.20 -54.01
C ALA A 645 -8.67 -3.96 -52.78
N ALA A 646 -7.37 -3.89 -52.48
CA ALA A 646 -6.82 -4.44 -51.25
C ALA A 646 -7.38 -3.72 -50.01
N ALA A 647 -7.47 -2.39 -50.07
CA ALA A 647 -8.02 -1.59 -48.97
C ALA A 647 -9.46 -1.98 -48.61
N ASP A 648 -10.34 -2.17 -49.59
CA ASP A 648 -11.74 -2.56 -49.37
C ASP A 648 -11.85 -3.93 -48.68
N ALA A 649 -11.05 -4.91 -49.11
CA ALA A 649 -11.02 -6.24 -48.48
C ALA A 649 -10.58 -6.17 -47.02
N TRP A 650 -9.54 -5.39 -46.71
CA TRP A 650 -9.04 -5.24 -45.35
C TRP A 650 -9.97 -4.40 -44.46
N PHE A 651 -10.59 -3.34 -44.97
CA PHE A 651 -11.57 -2.56 -44.20
C PHE A 651 -12.84 -3.37 -43.89
N ALA A 652 -13.29 -4.22 -44.82
CA ALA A 652 -14.42 -5.13 -44.54
C ALA A 652 -14.09 -6.07 -43.38
N ARG A 653 -12.90 -6.69 -43.42
CA ARG A 653 -12.39 -7.54 -42.34
C ARG A 653 -12.29 -6.80 -41.00
N ALA A 654 -11.78 -5.57 -41.01
CA ALA A 654 -11.65 -4.76 -39.80
C ALA A 654 -13.01 -4.48 -39.15
N ARG A 655 -14.04 -4.20 -39.95
CA ARG A 655 -15.41 -3.96 -39.47
C ARG A 655 -16.06 -5.20 -38.88
N GLU A 656 -15.89 -6.35 -39.52
CA GLU A 656 -16.42 -7.63 -39.03
C GLU A 656 -15.82 -8.03 -37.67
N ALA A 657 -14.61 -7.56 -37.34
CA ALA A 657 -13.91 -7.84 -36.10
C ALA A 657 -14.31 -6.94 -34.91
N ILE A 658 -15.05 -5.84 -35.14
CA ILE A 658 -15.34 -4.84 -34.10
C ILE A 658 -16.08 -5.44 -32.89
N GLU A 659 -17.23 -6.09 -33.13
CA GLU A 659 -18.09 -6.62 -32.05
C GLU A 659 -17.58 -7.93 -31.43
N PRO A 660 -17.01 -8.88 -32.21
CA PRO A 660 -16.51 -10.14 -31.64
C PRO A 660 -15.32 -9.95 -30.70
N GLU A 661 -14.56 -8.86 -30.85
CA GLU A 661 -13.40 -8.56 -30.00
C GLU A 661 -13.81 -7.84 -28.70
N THR A 662 -13.00 -8.00 -27.66
CA THR A 662 -13.16 -7.24 -26.42
C THR A 662 -12.96 -5.75 -26.68
N ASN A 663 -13.66 -4.89 -25.93
CA ASN A 663 -13.60 -3.43 -26.06
C ASN A 663 -14.01 -2.91 -27.45
N PRO A 664 -15.26 -3.13 -27.89
CA PRO A 664 -15.67 -2.83 -29.26
C PRO A 664 -15.51 -1.33 -29.62
N TRP A 665 -15.52 -0.41 -28.65
CA TRP A 665 -15.25 1.00 -28.91
C TRP A 665 -13.78 1.33 -29.25
N GLU A 666 -12.80 0.61 -28.68
CA GLU A 666 -11.39 0.76 -29.07
C GLU A 666 -11.20 0.33 -30.52
N ASN A 667 -11.80 -0.80 -30.88
CA ASN A 667 -11.78 -1.34 -32.23
C ASN A 667 -12.51 -0.40 -33.22
N ARG A 668 -13.67 0.15 -32.84
CA ARG A 668 -14.37 1.17 -33.65
C ARG A 668 -13.48 2.38 -33.92
N LEU A 669 -12.84 2.94 -32.89
CA LEU A 669 -11.99 4.13 -33.05
C LEU A 669 -10.79 3.88 -33.96
N ALA A 670 -10.16 2.70 -33.88
CA ALA A 670 -9.08 2.33 -34.81
C ALA A 670 -9.55 2.32 -36.28
N VAL A 671 -10.71 1.72 -36.55
CA VAL A 671 -11.30 1.68 -37.90
C VAL A 671 -11.75 3.06 -38.37
N ILE A 672 -12.40 3.82 -37.49
CA ILE A 672 -12.84 5.21 -37.75
C ILE A 672 -11.63 6.05 -38.14
N TRP A 673 -10.57 6.04 -37.33
CA TRP A 673 -9.35 6.82 -37.56
C TRP A 673 -8.74 6.51 -38.94
N ALA A 674 -8.57 5.23 -39.28
CA ALA A 674 -8.01 4.82 -40.57
C ALA A 674 -8.90 5.25 -41.76
N LEU A 675 -10.22 5.09 -41.65
CA LEU A 675 -11.17 5.55 -42.67
C LEU A 675 -11.10 7.08 -42.86
N THR A 676 -11.04 7.84 -41.76
CA THR A 676 -10.96 9.30 -41.81
C THR A 676 -9.63 9.76 -42.43
N GLU A 677 -8.49 9.17 -42.05
CA GLU A 677 -7.19 9.49 -42.66
C GLU A 677 -7.15 9.22 -44.17
N CYS A 678 -7.88 8.20 -44.61
CA CYS A 678 -8.04 7.85 -46.01
C CYS A 678 -9.10 8.67 -46.77
N GLY A 679 -9.79 9.61 -46.12
CA GLY A 679 -10.86 10.41 -46.74
C GLY A 679 -12.18 9.67 -46.95
N ARG A 680 -12.37 8.49 -46.32
CA ARG A 680 -13.60 7.69 -46.36
C ARG A 680 -14.53 8.08 -45.20
N VAL A 681 -14.79 9.38 -45.06
CA VAL A 681 -15.45 9.97 -43.89
C VAL A 681 -16.86 9.44 -43.67
N ASP A 682 -17.63 9.21 -44.75
CA ASP A 682 -19.00 8.70 -44.64
C ASP A 682 -19.07 7.28 -44.07
N GLU A 683 -18.08 6.44 -44.37
CA GLU A 683 -17.96 5.12 -43.77
C GLU A 683 -17.55 5.21 -42.31
N ALA A 684 -16.65 6.15 -41.96
CA ALA A 684 -16.28 6.41 -40.58
C ALA A 684 -17.51 6.84 -39.76
N ARG A 685 -18.32 7.78 -40.27
CA ARG A 685 -19.58 8.25 -39.67
C ARG A 685 -20.52 7.10 -39.33
N SER A 686 -20.69 6.17 -40.28
CA SER A 686 -21.61 5.04 -40.12
C SER A 686 -21.30 4.19 -38.88
N LEU A 687 -20.03 4.12 -38.45
CA LEU A 687 -19.58 3.29 -37.34
C LEU A 687 -19.91 3.87 -35.96
N TRP A 688 -19.96 5.20 -35.81
CA TRP A 688 -20.37 5.81 -34.55
C TRP A 688 -21.86 6.11 -34.49
N THR A 689 -22.54 6.32 -35.64
CA THR A 689 -24.00 6.49 -35.67
C THR A 689 -24.78 5.21 -35.39
N SER A 690 -24.18 4.05 -35.66
CA SER A 690 -24.82 2.73 -35.48
C SER A 690 -24.50 2.07 -34.14
N ALA A 691 -23.68 2.68 -33.30
CA ALA A 691 -23.25 2.09 -32.03
C ALA A 691 -24.37 2.16 -30.97
N GLU A 692 -24.62 1.04 -30.28
CA GLU A 692 -25.66 0.95 -29.23
C GLU A 692 -25.31 1.70 -27.94
N ASN A 693 -24.02 1.87 -27.64
CA ASN A 693 -23.50 2.53 -26.42
C ASN A 693 -22.49 3.62 -26.80
N ARG A 694 -22.22 4.58 -25.90
CA ARG A 694 -21.24 5.66 -26.10
C ARG A 694 -19.81 5.24 -25.69
N PRO A 695 -18.76 5.83 -26.27
CA PRO A 695 -17.40 5.67 -25.75
C PRO A 695 -17.29 6.38 -24.40
N ASN A 696 -16.41 5.92 -23.51
CA ASN A 696 -16.08 6.66 -22.31
C ASN A 696 -15.15 7.85 -22.64
N SER A 697 -15.03 8.80 -21.70
CA SER A 697 -14.24 10.03 -21.88
C SER A 697 -12.76 9.75 -22.19
N PHE A 698 -12.16 8.77 -21.51
CA PHE A 698 -10.77 8.37 -21.72
C PHE A 698 -10.49 7.90 -23.16
N ARG A 699 -11.48 7.30 -23.83
CA ARG A 699 -11.34 6.83 -25.22
C ARG A 699 -11.72 7.88 -26.26
N SER A 700 -12.65 8.78 -25.96
CA SER A 700 -13.06 9.84 -26.89
C SER A 700 -12.07 11.01 -26.94
N GLU A 701 -11.37 11.30 -25.84
CA GLU A 701 -10.45 12.44 -25.72
C GLU A 701 -9.29 12.42 -26.75
N PRO A 702 -8.49 11.33 -26.88
CA PRO A 702 -7.42 11.28 -27.88
C PRO A 702 -7.92 11.51 -29.31
N TRP A 703 -9.05 10.88 -29.67
CA TRP A 703 -9.64 11.03 -31.00
C TRP A 703 -10.07 12.48 -31.30
N LEU A 704 -10.70 13.15 -30.33
CA LEU A 704 -11.05 14.57 -30.47
C LEU A 704 -9.81 15.45 -30.66
N LEU A 705 -8.75 15.20 -29.89
CA LEU A 705 -7.47 15.91 -30.08
C LEU A 705 -6.84 15.60 -31.45
N CYS A 706 -6.99 14.39 -32.00
CA CYS A 706 -6.58 14.07 -33.37
C CYS A 706 -7.29 14.97 -34.39
N LEU A 707 -8.61 15.08 -34.27
CA LEU A 707 -9.43 15.86 -35.21
C LEU A 707 -9.11 17.35 -35.11
N LEU A 708 -8.99 17.89 -33.90
CA LEU A 708 -8.61 19.28 -33.68
C LEU A 708 -7.20 19.58 -34.22
N SER A 709 -6.22 18.73 -33.92
CA SER A 709 -4.84 18.93 -34.39
C SER A 709 -4.65 18.77 -35.90
N THR A 710 -5.62 18.16 -36.58
CA THR A 710 -5.66 18.04 -38.05
C THR A 710 -6.69 18.96 -38.70
N ASP A 711 -7.25 19.92 -37.94
CA ASP A 711 -8.23 20.93 -38.39
C ASP A 711 -9.51 20.33 -39.02
N ARG A 712 -9.95 19.17 -38.53
CA ARG A 712 -11.17 18.45 -38.96
C ARG A 712 -12.34 18.77 -38.03
N LEU A 713 -12.68 20.05 -37.95
CA LEU A 713 -13.61 20.59 -36.95
C LEU A 713 -15.07 20.18 -37.18
N ASP A 714 -15.46 19.97 -38.44
CA ASP A 714 -16.76 19.44 -38.83
C ASP A 714 -16.99 18.03 -38.27
N ILE A 715 -15.99 17.15 -38.45
CA ILE A 715 -16.05 15.78 -37.93
C ILE A 715 -16.02 15.77 -36.40
N ALA A 716 -15.24 16.67 -35.79
CA ALA A 716 -15.20 16.80 -34.33
C ALA A 716 -16.56 17.22 -33.77
N GLU A 717 -17.24 18.18 -34.41
CA GLU A 717 -18.57 18.63 -34.01
C GLU A 717 -19.58 17.48 -34.08
N GLU A 718 -19.65 16.78 -35.21
CA GLU A 718 -20.56 15.65 -35.42
C GLU A 718 -20.32 14.53 -34.39
N PHE A 719 -19.04 14.22 -34.10
CA PHE A 719 -18.71 13.19 -33.12
C PHE A 719 -19.06 13.62 -31.70
N LEU A 720 -18.83 14.89 -31.33
CA LEU A 720 -19.23 15.43 -30.02
C LEU A 720 -20.75 15.34 -29.85
N GLU A 721 -21.52 15.79 -30.82
CA GLU A 721 -22.98 15.76 -30.76
C GLU A 721 -23.53 14.33 -30.65
N ALA A 722 -22.94 13.38 -31.39
CA ALA A 722 -23.39 12.00 -31.39
C ALA A 722 -22.96 11.22 -30.13
N CYS A 723 -21.71 11.42 -29.68
CA CYS A 723 -21.05 10.49 -28.75
C CYS A 723 -20.69 11.10 -27.40
N VAL A 724 -20.52 12.43 -27.29
CA VAL A 724 -19.97 13.08 -26.09
C VAL A 724 -20.90 14.21 -25.61
N PRO A 725 -21.79 13.92 -24.64
CA PRO A 725 -22.74 14.92 -24.16
C PRO A 725 -22.02 16.14 -23.56
N PRO A 726 -22.63 17.34 -23.54
CA PRO A 726 -21.96 18.57 -23.11
C PRO A 726 -21.22 18.44 -21.77
N GLY A 727 -21.84 17.85 -20.74
CA GLY A 727 -21.22 17.69 -19.42
C GLY A 727 -19.99 16.78 -19.37
N ASP A 728 -19.76 15.93 -20.38
CA ASP A 728 -18.65 14.97 -20.43
C ASP A 728 -17.54 15.39 -21.40
N ARG A 729 -17.61 16.61 -21.97
CA ARG A 729 -16.61 17.09 -22.94
C ARG A 729 -15.26 17.37 -22.26
N PRO A 730 -14.13 16.88 -22.79
CA PRO A 730 -12.85 16.94 -22.10
C PRO A 730 -12.24 18.35 -22.08
N SER A 731 -11.68 18.75 -20.94
CA SER A 731 -11.03 20.06 -20.76
C SER A 731 -9.77 20.23 -21.61
N SER A 732 -9.13 19.13 -22.03
CA SER A 732 -7.93 19.17 -22.90
C SER A 732 -8.18 19.84 -24.25
N MET A 733 -9.44 19.88 -24.71
CA MET A 733 -9.84 20.60 -25.92
C MET A 733 -9.68 22.11 -25.80
N ILE A 734 -9.67 22.69 -24.59
CA ILE A 734 -9.54 24.14 -24.38
C ILE A 734 -8.26 24.64 -25.04
N LYS A 735 -7.11 24.03 -24.70
CA LYS A 735 -5.80 24.45 -25.25
C LYS A 735 -5.73 24.27 -26.77
N ALA A 736 -6.32 23.20 -27.30
CA ALA A 736 -6.37 22.94 -28.75
C ALA A 736 -7.18 24.01 -29.48
N LEU A 737 -8.38 24.34 -28.99
CA LEU A 737 -9.26 25.35 -29.59
C LEU A 737 -8.69 26.76 -29.46
N VAL A 738 -7.99 27.07 -28.36
CA VAL A 738 -7.23 28.32 -28.22
C VAL A 738 -6.19 28.43 -29.32
N GLU A 739 -5.33 27.42 -29.51
CA GLU A 739 -4.27 27.45 -30.52
C GLU A 739 -4.79 27.36 -31.96
N LEU A 740 -6.00 26.84 -32.18
CA LEU A 740 -6.67 26.92 -33.47
C LEU A 740 -7.22 28.32 -33.78
N GLY A 741 -7.41 29.17 -32.77
CA GLY A 741 -8.07 30.47 -32.89
C GLY A 741 -9.58 30.35 -33.01
N ARG A 742 -10.20 29.49 -32.19
CA ARG A 742 -11.66 29.21 -32.21
C ARG A 742 -12.36 29.62 -30.90
N PRO A 743 -12.43 30.92 -30.57
CA PRO A 743 -13.14 31.40 -29.38
C PRO A 743 -14.65 31.11 -29.44
N ASP A 744 -15.20 31.02 -30.64
CA ASP A 744 -16.59 30.63 -30.90
C ASP A 744 -16.85 29.18 -30.42
N LEU A 745 -15.94 28.25 -30.73
CA LEU A 745 -16.05 26.85 -30.30
C LEU A 745 -15.72 26.67 -28.83
N LEU A 746 -14.80 27.45 -28.26
CA LEU A 746 -14.60 27.45 -26.80
C LEU A 746 -15.91 27.76 -26.07
N ARG A 747 -16.69 28.71 -26.61
CA ARG A 747 -17.99 29.08 -26.05
C ARG A 747 -19.05 28.02 -26.33
N SER A 748 -19.25 27.63 -27.59
CA SER A 748 -20.33 26.70 -27.93
C SER A 748 -20.08 25.27 -27.45
N TRP A 749 -18.81 24.84 -27.37
CA TRP A 749 -18.50 23.45 -27.05
C TRP A 749 -18.20 23.21 -25.57
N LEU A 750 -17.61 24.16 -24.85
CA LEU A 750 -16.99 23.88 -23.54
C LEU A 750 -17.43 24.80 -22.40
N SER A 751 -17.99 25.99 -22.65
CA SER A 751 -18.26 26.95 -21.56
C SER A 751 -19.33 26.49 -20.57
N ASP A 752 -20.22 25.59 -20.99
CA ASP A 752 -21.24 25.00 -20.12
C ASP A 752 -20.63 23.90 -19.20
N SER A 753 -19.46 23.40 -19.55
CA SER A 753 -18.81 22.25 -18.89
C SER A 753 -17.61 22.68 -18.04
N TRP A 754 -16.91 23.75 -18.43
CA TRP A 754 -15.68 24.20 -17.79
C TRP A 754 -15.66 25.72 -17.63
N TYR A 755 -15.10 26.18 -16.51
CA TYR A 755 -14.68 27.57 -16.40
C TYR A 755 -13.47 27.81 -17.31
N ILE A 756 -13.62 28.71 -18.27
CA ILE A 756 -12.56 29.12 -19.19
C ILE A 756 -12.18 30.56 -18.83
N PRO A 757 -10.92 30.82 -18.45
CA PRO A 757 -10.49 32.15 -18.05
C PRO A 757 -10.49 33.12 -19.25
N ASP A 758 -10.72 34.41 -19.00
CA ASP A 758 -10.86 35.41 -20.05
C ASP A 758 -9.62 35.49 -20.95
N GLU A 759 -8.42 35.27 -20.38
CA GLU A 759 -7.16 35.27 -21.13
C GLU A 759 -7.14 34.18 -22.23
N ALA A 760 -7.82 33.04 -22.02
CA ALA A 760 -7.90 31.99 -23.03
C ALA A 760 -8.79 32.42 -24.20
N TYR A 761 -9.91 33.10 -23.93
CA TYR A 761 -10.75 33.69 -24.99
C TYR A 761 -10.02 34.80 -25.75
N GLU A 762 -9.32 35.69 -25.03
CA GLU A 762 -8.53 36.76 -25.63
C GLU A 762 -7.42 36.22 -26.52
N ARG A 763 -6.69 35.19 -26.06
CA ARG A 763 -5.65 34.53 -26.86
C ARG A 763 -6.24 33.86 -28.10
N ALA A 764 -7.35 33.14 -27.97
CA ALA A 764 -8.01 32.49 -29.10
C ALA A 764 -8.51 33.52 -30.12
N GLN A 765 -9.08 34.64 -29.65
CA GLN A 765 -9.52 35.75 -30.51
C GLN A 765 -8.33 36.42 -31.21
N ALA A 766 -7.23 36.67 -30.49
CA ALA A 766 -6.03 37.25 -31.10
C ALA A 766 -5.48 36.37 -32.23
N ILE A 767 -5.47 35.03 -32.05
CA ILE A 767 -5.07 34.09 -33.12
C ILE A 767 -6.05 34.15 -34.29
N ALA A 768 -7.36 34.19 -34.02
CA ALA A 768 -8.39 34.36 -35.05
C ALA A 768 -8.20 35.67 -35.85
N ASP A 769 -7.74 36.73 -35.20
CA ASP A 769 -7.46 38.04 -35.78
C ASP A 769 -6.07 38.12 -36.46
N GLY A 770 -5.34 37.01 -36.53
CA GLY A 770 -4.08 36.88 -37.27
C GLY A 770 -2.82 36.94 -36.42
N ALA A 771 -2.91 36.89 -35.09
CA ALA A 771 -1.74 36.68 -34.25
C ALA A 771 -1.11 35.30 -34.51
N PRO A 772 0.23 35.17 -34.44
CA PRO A 772 0.89 33.90 -34.67
C PRO A 772 0.47 32.87 -33.60
N ARG A 773 0.24 31.64 -34.07
CA ARG A 773 0.10 30.45 -33.20
C ARG A 773 1.41 30.19 -32.46
N ARG A 774 1.32 29.50 -31.34
CA ARG A 774 2.51 29.13 -30.56
C ARG A 774 3.45 28.25 -31.40
N SER A 775 4.76 28.53 -31.33
CA SER A 775 5.77 27.64 -31.92
C SER A 775 5.92 26.37 -31.07
N LEU A 776 6.18 25.23 -31.71
CA LEU A 776 6.35 23.94 -31.04
C LEU A 776 7.69 23.28 -31.47
N PRO A 777 8.65 23.09 -30.56
CA PRO A 777 8.61 23.49 -29.16
C PRO A 777 8.64 25.01 -29.01
N PRO A 778 8.09 25.56 -27.91
CA PRO A 778 8.22 26.97 -27.61
C PRO A 778 9.68 27.34 -27.35
N THR A 779 10.02 28.62 -27.54
CA THR A 779 11.33 29.13 -27.08
C THR A 779 11.14 29.71 -25.69
N PRO A 780 11.88 29.24 -24.67
CA PRO A 780 11.73 29.74 -23.30
C PRO A 780 12.12 31.22 -23.24
N THR A 781 11.29 32.02 -22.59
CA THR A 781 11.56 33.44 -22.30
C THR A 781 12.54 33.57 -21.12
N GLU A 782 13.08 34.77 -20.90
CA GLU A 782 13.91 35.04 -19.70
C GLU A 782 13.12 34.78 -18.40
N GLU A 783 11.81 35.04 -18.41
CA GLU A 783 10.91 34.76 -17.28
C GLU A 783 10.73 33.25 -17.06
N ASP A 784 10.54 32.47 -18.13
CA ASP A 784 10.47 31.00 -18.03
C ASP A 784 11.77 30.42 -17.45
N ILE A 785 12.93 30.91 -17.91
CA ILE A 785 14.24 30.48 -17.42
C ILE A 785 14.40 30.80 -15.93
N ALA A 786 13.97 31.99 -15.49
CA ALA A 786 14.01 32.38 -14.08
C ALA A 786 13.06 31.53 -13.22
N ALA A 787 11.83 31.28 -13.69
CA ALA A 787 10.84 30.45 -13.00
C ALA A 787 11.31 29.00 -12.86
N LEU A 788 11.90 28.45 -13.92
CA LEU A 788 12.55 27.15 -13.88
C LEU A 788 13.65 27.15 -12.81
N ALA A 789 14.57 28.11 -12.83
CA ALA A 789 15.68 28.19 -11.87
C ALA A 789 15.20 28.23 -10.41
N GLU A 790 14.14 29.00 -10.13
CA GLU A 790 13.51 29.05 -8.81
C GLU A 790 12.87 27.70 -8.43
N ALA A 791 12.12 27.08 -9.34
CA ALA A 791 11.49 25.79 -9.10
C ALA A 791 12.52 24.67 -8.84
N HIS A 792 13.64 24.67 -9.57
CA HIS A 792 14.75 23.76 -9.32
C HIS A 792 15.46 24.04 -7.99
N ALA A 793 15.68 25.30 -7.63
CA ALA A 793 16.23 25.65 -6.32
C ALA A 793 15.31 25.20 -5.17
N LYS A 794 13.98 25.23 -5.38
CA LYS A 794 13.00 24.67 -4.45
C LYS A 794 13.07 23.14 -4.41
N LEU A 795 13.17 22.47 -5.58
CA LEU A 795 13.33 21.02 -5.70
C LEU A 795 14.56 20.51 -4.93
N LEU A 796 15.69 21.22 -5.04
CA LEU A 796 16.93 20.87 -4.33
C LEU A 796 16.83 21.03 -2.81
N LYS A 797 15.87 21.82 -2.31
CA LYS A 797 15.57 21.93 -0.87
C LYS A 797 14.59 20.83 -0.40
N THR A 798 13.83 20.23 -1.30
CA THR A 798 12.97 19.08 -1.00
C THR A 798 13.84 17.86 -0.66
N PRO A 799 13.52 17.04 0.35
CA PRO A 799 14.23 15.78 0.63
C PRO A 799 14.20 14.84 -0.58
N ARG A 800 15.28 14.09 -0.85
CA ARG A 800 15.43 13.32 -2.10
C ARG A 800 14.30 12.30 -2.27
N ALA A 801 13.89 11.65 -1.18
CA ALA A 801 12.75 10.73 -1.16
C ALA A 801 11.40 11.36 -1.56
N LYS A 802 11.25 12.67 -1.36
CA LYS A 802 10.04 13.41 -1.73
C LYS A 802 10.19 14.13 -3.08
N ARG A 803 11.32 14.00 -3.79
CA ARG A 803 11.56 14.72 -5.05
C ARG A 803 10.87 14.12 -6.25
N GLN A 804 10.48 12.85 -6.23
CA GLN A 804 9.99 12.17 -7.43
C GLN A 804 8.84 12.91 -8.14
N MET A 805 7.76 13.23 -7.45
CA MET A 805 6.63 13.97 -8.04
C MET A 805 7.00 15.42 -8.40
N PRO A 806 7.65 16.20 -7.51
CA PRO A 806 8.18 17.51 -7.87
C PRO A 806 9.13 17.54 -9.09
N THR A 807 9.94 16.49 -9.29
CA THR A 807 10.81 16.35 -10.47
C THR A 807 9.97 16.16 -11.73
N VAL A 808 8.91 15.34 -11.68
CA VAL A 808 7.97 15.19 -12.81
C VAL A 808 7.30 16.52 -13.13
N GLU A 809 6.81 17.25 -12.14
CA GLU A 809 6.20 18.58 -12.34
C GLU A 809 7.18 19.56 -12.99
N LEU A 810 8.45 19.56 -12.57
CA LEU A 810 9.48 20.43 -13.15
C LEU A 810 9.85 20.01 -14.58
N ILE A 811 9.87 18.71 -14.88
CA ILE A 811 10.02 18.20 -16.25
C ILE A 811 8.88 18.70 -17.14
N GLU A 812 7.63 18.66 -16.65
CA GLU A 812 6.48 19.15 -17.39
C GLU A 812 6.52 20.66 -17.64
N GLN A 813 6.92 21.44 -16.63
CA GLN A 813 7.13 22.89 -16.76
C GLN A 813 8.21 23.19 -17.81
N ALA A 814 9.35 22.50 -17.74
CA ALA A 814 10.45 22.67 -18.69
C ALA A 814 10.02 22.28 -20.12
N ALA A 815 9.24 21.22 -20.28
CA ALA A 815 8.69 20.82 -21.57
C ALA A 815 7.68 21.84 -22.11
N ASP A 816 6.79 22.35 -21.25
CA ASP A 816 5.78 23.33 -21.60
C ASP A 816 6.40 24.65 -22.08
N CYS A 817 7.54 25.09 -21.55
CA CYS A 817 8.25 26.28 -22.05
C CYS A 817 9.32 25.96 -23.12
N GLY A 818 9.50 24.68 -23.48
CA GLY A 818 10.40 24.23 -24.54
C GLY A 818 11.88 24.22 -24.16
N HIS A 819 12.18 24.14 -22.87
CA HIS A 819 13.54 24.02 -22.35
C HIS A 819 14.01 22.55 -22.30
N LEU A 820 14.23 21.96 -23.48
CA LEU A 820 14.51 20.53 -23.65
C LEU A 820 15.79 20.07 -22.95
N SER A 821 16.82 20.91 -22.83
CA SER A 821 18.03 20.52 -22.09
C SER A 821 17.76 20.29 -20.59
N ALA A 822 16.80 21.03 -20.02
CA ALA A 822 16.40 20.87 -18.63
C ALA A 822 15.56 19.62 -18.43
N VAL A 823 14.66 19.32 -19.39
CA VAL A 823 13.93 18.04 -19.44
C VAL A 823 14.91 16.87 -19.41
N LEU A 824 15.88 16.84 -20.33
CA LEU A 824 16.85 15.74 -20.42
C LEU A 824 17.71 15.62 -19.16
N ASN A 825 18.11 16.74 -18.56
CA ASN A 825 18.86 16.76 -17.31
C ASN A 825 18.07 16.11 -16.16
N LEU A 826 16.78 16.45 -16.02
CA LEU A 826 15.92 15.95 -14.93
C LEU A 826 15.43 14.51 -15.13
N LEU A 827 15.30 14.04 -16.38
CA LEU A 827 14.88 12.65 -16.65
C LEU A 827 15.82 11.62 -16.03
N GLY A 828 17.11 11.95 -15.91
CA GLY A 828 18.11 11.10 -15.26
C GLY A 828 17.84 10.85 -13.78
N ASP A 829 17.14 11.78 -13.10
CA ASP A 829 16.85 11.72 -11.67
C ASP A 829 15.65 10.82 -11.34
N LEU A 830 14.88 10.39 -12.34
CA LEU A 830 13.73 9.52 -12.15
C LEU A 830 14.11 8.03 -12.26
N PRO A 831 13.44 7.13 -11.51
CA PRO A 831 13.62 5.69 -11.64
C PRO A 831 13.27 5.17 -13.05
N ALA A 832 14.00 4.16 -13.51
CA ALA A 832 13.88 3.62 -14.87
C ALA A 832 13.26 2.22 -14.96
N HIS A 833 13.10 1.53 -13.83
CA HIS A 833 12.64 0.13 -13.78
C HIS A 833 11.11 -0.03 -13.88
N ASP A 834 10.37 1.08 -13.83
CA ASP A 834 8.90 1.16 -13.95
C ASP A 834 8.54 2.17 -15.05
N PHE A 835 7.54 1.83 -15.87
CA PHE A 835 6.97 2.71 -16.88
C PHE A 835 6.46 4.04 -16.31
N ASN A 836 5.88 4.02 -15.11
CA ASN A 836 5.19 5.17 -14.51
C ASN A 836 6.10 6.34 -14.10
N HIS A 837 7.42 6.18 -14.23
CA HIS A 837 8.41 7.14 -13.78
C HIS A 837 9.14 7.76 -14.97
N ARG A 838 10.43 7.44 -15.19
CA ARG A 838 11.22 8.02 -16.29
C ARG A 838 10.56 7.85 -17.66
N PRO A 839 10.04 6.67 -18.06
CA PRO A 839 9.45 6.49 -19.40
C PRO A 839 8.20 7.37 -19.61
N LYS A 840 7.24 7.33 -18.67
CA LYS A 840 6.03 8.17 -18.75
C LYS A 840 6.34 9.67 -18.70
N ALA A 841 7.31 10.10 -17.90
CA ALA A 841 7.74 11.49 -17.85
C ALA A 841 8.39 11.93 -19.16
N ALA A 842 9.24 11.10 -19.76
CA ALA A 842 9.83 11.37 -21.07
C ALA A 842 8.75 11.49 -22.15
N LEU A 843 7.70 10.66 -22.08
CA LEU A 843 6.57 10.73 -23.00
C LEU A 843 5.76 12.00 -22.86
N SER A 844 5.35 12.31 -21.62
CA SER A 844 4.60 13.53 -21.30
C SER A 844 5.37 14.76 -21.80
N ALA A 845 6.68 14.82 -21.52
CA ALA A 845 7.53 15.89 -21.99
C ALA A 845 7.62 15.98 -23.52
N LEU A 846 7.76 14.84 -24.22
CA LEU A 846 7.78 14.79 -25.68
C LEU A 846 6.48 15.35 -26.26
N TRP A 847 5.33 14.94 -25.73
CA TRP A 847 4.03 15.43 -26.20
C TRP A 847 3.85 16.93 -25.93
N ARG A 848 4.16 17.38 -24.72
CA ARG A 848 4.06 18.79 -24.35
C ARG A 848 4.92 19.66 -25.25
N ALA A 849 6.16 19.24 -25.50
CA ALA A 849 7.07 19.95 -26.38
C ALA A 849 6.65 19.93 -27.85
N ALA A 850 6.16 18.79 -28.35
CA ALA A 850 5.89 18.61 -29.78
C ALA A 850 4.49 19.04 -30.22
N THR A 851 3.49 18.94 -29.34
CA THR A 851 2.08 19.23 -29.65
C THR A 851 1.46 20.29 -28.74
N GLY A 852 2.09 20.58 -27.59
CA GLY A 852 1.50 21.43 -26.57
C GLY A 852 0.49 20.72 -25.69
N HIS A 853 0.29 19.40 -25.83
CA HIS A 853 -0.66 18.63 -25.02
C HIS A 853 0.05 17.59 -24.16
N TYR A 854 -0.57 17.17 -23.06
CA TYR A 854 0.01 16.23 -22.10
C TYR A 854 -0.28 14.75 -22.42
N GLN A 855 -1.20 14.48 -23.36
CA GLN A 855 -1.57 13.13 -23.79
C GLN A 855 -1.34 12.93 -25.29
N ALA A 856 -1.26 11.65 -25.68
CA ALA A 856 -1.25 11.25 -27.07
C ALA A 856 -2.58 11.56 -27.77
N HIS A 857 -2.50 12.02 -29.02
CA HIS A 857 -3.69 12.39 -29.80
C HIS A 857 -4.26 11.23 -30.63
N TRP A 858 -3.82 9.97 -30.50
CA TRP A 858 -4.15 8.96 -31.53
C TRP A 858 -4.12 7.51 -31.06
#